data_AF-A0A1L7XRF6-F1
#
_entry.id   AF-A0A1L7XRF6-F1
#
_cell.length_a   1.000
_cell.length_b   1.000
_cell.length_c   1.000
_cell.angle_alpha   90.00
_cell.angle_beta   90.00
_cell.angle_gamma   90.00
#
_symmetry.space_group_name_H-M   'P 1'
#
loop_
_entity.id
_entity.type
_entity.pdbx_description
1 polymer ?
#
loop_
_entity_poly.entity_id
_entity_poly.type
_entity_poly.pdbx_seq_one_letter_code
_entity_poly.pdbx_strand_id
1 'polypeptide(L)'
;MSTMIELTVGLVASMINVAVCILQLTLPFTLAFVLVGVLDDSNSAITWSIMGGYLHGSSWPTILRTDIVATLNVNKKVIVLSTLSTISLILLIGVSIIAPIGLYSALSIGPSILVDFQYAPDTSPMSLGTPSRDNYNASRLCGFLSPQNCPGQAHGWTFWNNDTMGLGKNLTEDAYVSSVVPQNITDIFCSGSVGNRSYVAGALDIQYRSYIVAAENVTEGYPTIDDGRKRTQSAFIIYQSLILNDAFDVVEGLIVNSKTGGVGFRNHTLPTDPAKGCSGRRVCSGLSLSQSANLTVGYIIPNQGTIDVEDMFLTDRGGFVNLTHDWPFVDFNDSQARPELYARAYRGAILNNFNLMKYFNETRNKTSLGKTYNQFDTGAYVWLQPNQIKIESFPKGPYIPGIGGLLPSHANSSIYSNTSILTRGFGGGDDANITNIAVETGVVMGVASRPDGGSRLDPGTKWNAPIYSCATAMKAYIMDVSFLYNGTKGLASLEVTKAEPRTYTTNATIPLWAVEDTGMPISDVSPFWGLVDDKFEHTPHMWTLRREHLYLPAGSAFLGSVFRKDDSSPAAAPGTVLSMLYQDAASDSALSPKTLVNYGGGTNYPLFLKWKRMPQNSTAPQTMLNLIWTDIMANYVMGARSTTGGAVDNATSATTRVRVHKFRDTIKYDIRYAIPAIVFSIFYIIALSIALVFLLLGKARFQQLRMLLNRTSVGRAVSVERYEGVSDVATSSTKKWIVDYGDEDIGIRKSTLQRDQTPQENMESGTPAASKPLMQQGSEEESERLSDVDETHESARDGAGDADAETI
;
A
#
# COMPACT_ATOMS: atom_id res chain seq x y z
N MET A 1 -6.00 19.72 23.30
CA MET A 1 -4.98 18.67 23.08
C MET A 1 -3.68 19.39 22.76
N SER A 2 -2.74 19.42 23.70
CA SER A 2 -1.48 20.18 23.52
C SER A 2 -0.57 19.45 22.54
N THR A 3 -0.12 20.14 21.50
CA THR A 3 0.86 19.60 20.54
C THR A 3 2.23 19.51 21.19
N MET A 4 2.55 18.37 21.82
CA MET A 4 3.95 18.06 22.10
C MET A 4 4.66 17.85 20.76
N ILE A 5 5.49 18.82 20.39
CA ILE A 5 6.39 18.71 19.24
C ILE A 5 7.45 17.69 19.64
N GLU A 6 7.53 16.56 18.93
CA GLU A 6 8.59 15.57 19.15
C GLU A 6 9.94 16.15 18.71
N LEU A 7 10.73 16.65 19.67
CA LEU A 7 12.07 17.17 19.38
C LEU A 7 12.98 16.00 18.97
N THR A 8 13.51 16.06 17.75
CA THR A 8 14.52 15.09 17.31
C THR A 8 15.85 15.31 18.03
N VAL A 9 16.63 14.23 18.18
CA VAL A 9 17.95 14.26 18.84
C VAL A 9 18.87 15.31 18.20
N GLY A 10 18.86 15.42 16.87
CA GLY A 10 19.63 16.42 16.14
C GLY A 10 19.21 17.87 16.40
N LEU A 11 17.92 18.13 16.63
CA LEU A 11 17.41 19.47 16.93
C LEU A 11 17.81 19.90 18.35
N VAL A 12 17.71 19.00 19.33
CA VAL A 12 18.21 19.25 20.70
C VAL A 12 19.72 19.48 20.71
N ALA A 13 20.50 18.66 19.99
CA ALA A 13 21.94 18.82 19.88
C ALA A 13 22.35 20.15 19.19
N SER A 14 21.59 20.58 18.16
CA SER A 14 21.78 21.88 17.52
C SER A 14 21.50 23.05 18.49
N MET A 15 20.41 22.99 19.27
CA MET A 15 20.10 23.99 20.30
C MET A 15 21.21 24.12 21.37
N ILE A 16 21.77 23.00 21.81
CA ILE A 16 22.91 22.98 22.75
C ILE A 16 24.13 23.64 22.12
N ASN A 17 24.46 23.32 20.86
CA ASN A 17 25.59 23.94 20.16
C ASN A 17 25.39 25.44 19.92
N VAL A 18 24.18 25.91 19.63
CA VAL A 18 23.85 27.35 19.57
C VAL A 18 24.16 28.03 20.91
N ALA A 19 23.71 27.48 22.03
CA ALA A 19 23.98 28.02 23.36
C ALA A 19 25.49 28.04 23.69
N VAL A 20 26.22 26.98 23.34
CA VAL A 20 27.69 26.89 23.52
C VAL A 20 28.41 27.92 22.64
N CYS A 21 28.01 28.11 21.38
CA CYS A 21 28.60 29.13 20.51
C CYS A 21 28.32 30.55 21.01
N ILE A 22 27.12 30.83 21.53
CA ILE A 22 26.81 32.14 22.16
C ILE A 22 27.71 32.38 23.37
N LEU A 23 27.93 31.37 24.23
CA LEU A 23 28.84 31.49 25.37
C LEU A 23 30.31 31.67 24.95
N GLN A 24 30.78 30.91 23.96
CA GLN A 24 32.14 31.01 23.41
C GLN A 24 32.41 32.38 22.77
N LEU A 25 31.42 32.99 22.12
CA LEU A 25 31.52 34.34 21.59
C LEU A 25 31.47 35.40 22.69
N THR A 26 30.47 35.33 23.58
CA THR A 26 30.21 36.40 24.56
C THR A 26 31.21 36.47 25.71
N LEU A 27 31.74 35.33 26.18
CA LEU A 27 32.62 35.30 27.35
C LEU A 27 33.95 36.08 27.15
N PRO A 28 34.67 35.98 26.01
CA PRO A 28 35.84 36.84 25.76
C PRO A 28 35.49 38.34 25.66
N PHE A 29 34.33 38.72 25.10
CA PHE A 29 33.92 40.12 25.02
C PHE A 29 33.66 40.72 26.40
N THR A 30 32.90 40.02 27.24
CA THR A 30 32.54 40.52 28.58
C THR A 30 33.76 40.60 29.50
N LEU A 31 34.62 39.59 29.49
CA LEU A 31 35.88 39.60 30.25
C LEU A 31 36.81 40.73 29.79
N ALA A 32 36.93 40.98 28.48
CA ALA A 32 37.75 42.08 27.98
C ALA A 32 37.19 43.46 28.39
N PHE A 33 35.87 43.62 28.41
CA PHE A 33 35.23 44.85 28.88
C PHE A 33 35.42 45.07 30.39
N VAL A 34 35.28 44.01 31.20
CA VAL A 34 35.58 44.05 32.64
C VAL A 34 37.04 44.40 32.88
N LEU A 35 37.97 43.83 32.12
CA LEU A 35 39.41 44.08 32.27
C LEU A 35 39.78 45.55 31.98
N VAL A 36 39.14 46.20 31.00
CA VAL A 36 39.29 47.65 30.75
C VAL A 36 38.78 48.50 31.93
N GLY A 37 37.70 48.05 32.60
CA GLY A 37 37.12 48.75 33.76
C GLY A 37 37.87 48.57 35.08
N VAL A 38 38.79 47.60 35.17
CA VAL A 38 39.57 47.28 36.39
C VAL A 38 41.00 47.85 36.34
N LEU A 39 41.51 48.27 35.18
CA LEU A 39 42.88 48.75 34.99
C LEU A 39 43.00 50.29 35.06
N ASP A 40 43.83 50.76 35.99
CA ASP A 40 44.26 52.15 36.11
C ASP A 40 45.04 52.67 34.87
N ASP A 41 45.12 54.00 34.73
CA ASP A 41 45.73 54.67 33.58
C ASP A 41 47.28 54.50 33.50
N SER A 42 47.93 54.10 34.60
CA SER A 42 49.36 53.83 34.72
C SER A 42 49.57 52.39 35.20
N ASN A 43 50.32 51.59 34.45
CA ASN A 43 50.54 50.17 34.69
C ASN A 43 51.88 49.71 34.09
N SER A 44 52.44 48.60 34.59
CA SER A 44 53.74 48.11 34.15
C SER A 44 53.76 47.61 32.69
N ALA A 45 54.93 47.66 32.05
CA ALA A 45 55.14 47.21 30.67
C ALA A 45 54.74 45.74 30.44
N ILE A 46 54.87 44.87 31.45
CA ILE A 46 54.33 43.50 31.40
C ILE A 46 52.81 43.51 31.37
N THR A 47 52.15 44.25 32.26
CA THR A 47 50.68 44.33 32.34
C THR A 47 50.10 44.83 31.03
N TRP A 48 50.65 45.88 30.42
CA TRP A 48 50.22 46.36 29.09
C TRP A 48 50.47 45.35 27.96
N SER A 49 51.54 44.56 28.05
CA SER A 49 51.83 43.51 27.06
C SER A 49 50.83 42.35 27.15
N ILE A 50 50.39 41.98 28.36
CA ILE A 50 49.34 40.98 28.59
C ILE A 50 47.97 41.54 28.18
N MET A 51 47.65 42.77 28.58
CA MET A 51 46.40 43.47 28.27
C MET A 51 46.23 43.65 26.75
N GLY A 52 47.26 44.11 26.05
CA GLY A 52 47.26 44.19 24.58
C GLY A 52 47.04 42.82 23.94
N GLY A 53 47.71 41.77 24.42
CA GLY A 53 47.47 40.40 23.96
C GLY A 53 46.02 39.93 24.15
N TYR A 54 45.37 40.33 25.24
CA TYR A 54 43.97 39.98 25.53
C TYR A 54 42.97 40.79 24.69
N LEU A 55 43.15 42.12 24.62
CA LEU A 55 42.32 43.00 23.81
C LEU A 55 42.39 42.65 22.33
N HIS A 56 43.59 42.43 21.79
CA HIS A 56 43.80 42.10 20.38
C HIS A 56 43.47 40.64 20.05
N GLY A 57 43.37 39.76 21.07
CA GLY A 57 42.84 38.40 20.94
C GLY A 57 41.31 38.32 21.00
N SER A 58 40.64 39.34 21.53
CA SER A 58 39.18 39.51 21.45
C SER A 58 38.76 40.07 20.07
N SER A 59 37.46 40.05 19.74
CA SER A 59 36.96 40.71 18.51
C SER A 59 36.57 42.18 18.71
N TRP A 60 36.82 42.79 19.88
CA TRP A 60 36.61 44.23 20.10
C TRP A 60 37.33 45.12 19.07
N PRO A 61 38.57 44.83 18.63
CA PRO A 61 39.23 45.55 17.53
C PRO A 61 38.41 45.63 16.24
N THR A 62 37.64 44.57 15.93
CA THR A 62 36.79 44.46 14.74
C THR A 62 35.48 45.21 14.90
N ILE A 63 34.86 45.14 16.10
CA ILE A 63 33.61 45.85 16.41
C ILE A 63 33.86 47.37 16.43
N LEU A 64 34.93 47.81 17.12
CA LEU A 64 35.30 49.21 17.27
C LEU A 64 36.09 49.78 16.08
N ARG A 65 36.43 48.94 15.09
CA ARG A 65 37.20 49.29 13.88
C ARG A 65 38.54 50.00 14.17
N THR A 66 39.25 49.51 15.18
CA THR A 66 40.60 50.00 15.55
C THR A 66 41.63 49.72 14.44
N ASP A 67 42.77 50.40 14.46
CA ASP A 67 43.79 50.40 13.39
C ASP A 67 44.32 49.01 13.02
N ILE A 68 44.25 48.05 13.94
CA ILE A 68 44.61 46.63 13.71
C ILE A 68 43.74 45.96 12.63
N VAL A 69 42.57 46.54 12.31
CA VAL A 69 41.62 46.07 11.30
C VAL A 69 41.62 47.00 10.06
N ALA A 70 42.57 47.95 9.98
CA ALA A 70 42.74 48.79 8.79
C ALA A 70 43.15 47.96 7.56
N THR A 71 42.52 48.25 6.42
CA THR A 71 42.79 47.58 5.13
C THR A 71 43.60 48.43 4.15
N LEU A 72 43.71 49.73 4.41
CA LEU A 72 44.48 50.69 3.60
C LEU A 72 45.97 50.57 3.92
N ASN A 73 46.82 50.65 2.90
CA ASN A 73 48.30 50.57 2.99
C ASN A 73 48.88 49.27 3.62
N VAL A 74 48.07 48.23 3.85
CA VAL A 74 48.53 46.93 4.38
C VAL A 74 48.96 45.97 3.25
N ASN A 75 49.94 45.11 3.53
CA ASN A 75 50.41 44.09 2.60
C ASN A 75 49.27 43.12 2.22
N LYS A 76 48.94 43.04 0.93
CA LYS A 76 47.84 42.21 0.38
C LYS A 76 47.86 40.75 0.86
N LYS A 77 49.04 40.15 1.11
CA LYS A 77 49.16 38.77 1.62
C LYS A 77 48.63 38.62 3.05
N VAL A 78 48.82 39.65 3.89
CA VAL A 78 48.32 39.68 5.27
C VAL A 78 46.80 39.89 5.28
N ILE A 79 46.29 40.77 4.41
CA ILE A 79 44.84 41.00 4.26
C ILE A 79 44.14 39.68 3.90
N VAL A 80 44.60 38.97 2.86
CA VAL A 80 43.99 37.70 2.41
C VAL A 80 44.04 36.60 3.49
N LEU A 81 45.13 36.51 4.26
CA LEU A 81 45.23 35.50 5.33
C LEU A 81 44.34 35.86 6.53
N SER A 82 44.18 37.15 6.83
CA SER A 82 43.29 37.66 7.89
C SER A 82 41.81 37.43 7.55
N THR A 83 41.38 37.77 6.33
CA THR A 83 39.98 37.55 5.89
C THR A 83 39.65 36.07 5.75
N LEU A 84 40.59 35.22 5.31
CA LEU A 84 40.39 33.77 5.30
C LEU A 84 40.19 33.22 6.73
N SER A 85 40.90 33.76 7.73
CA SER A 85 40.75 33.37 9.13
C SER A 85 39.36 33.71 9.69
N THR A 86 38.83 34.90 9.42
CA THR A 86 37.48 35.30 9.89
C THR A 86 36.37 34.55 9.17
N ILE A 87 36.49 34.31 7.86
CA ILE A 87 35.56 33.47 7.08
C ILE A 87 35.54 32.03 7.62
N SER A 88 36.72 31.47 7.91
CA SER A 88 36.87 30.12 8.49
C SER A 88 36.14 30.00 9.84
N LEU A 89 36.25 31.01 10.71
CA LEU A 89 35.58 31.03 12.02
C LEU A 89 34.05 31.12 11.89
N ILE A 90 33.53 31.93 10.96
CA ILE A 90 32.09 31.99 10.65
C ILE A 90 31.59 30.65 10.12
N LEU A 91 32.34 30.01 9.22
CA LEU A 91 31.96 28.73 8.63
C LEU A 91 31.98 27.60 9.68
N LEU A 92 32.93 27.62 10.62
CA LEU A 92 32.97 26.71 11.77
C LEU A 92 31.73 26.81 12.67
N ILE A 93 31.22 28.03 12.93
CA ILE A 93 29.96 28.25 13.67
C ILE A 93 28.76 27.70 12.87
N GLY A 94 28.72 27.93 11.56
CA GLY A 94 27.69 27.33 10.70
C GLY A 94 27.71 25.79 10.76
N VAL A 95 28.91 25.19 10.70
CA VAL A 95 29.11 23.74 10.79
C VAL A 95 28.65 23.17 12.14
N SER A 96 28.98 23.81 13.27
CA SER A 96 28.61 23.31 14.60
C SER A 96 27.08 23.29 14.83
N ILE A 97 26.35 24.22 14.20
CA ILE A 97 24.89 24.32 14.29
C ILE A 97 24.20 23.37 13.31
N ILE A 98 24.68 23.29 12.06
CA ILE A 98 24.02 22.54 10.98
C ILE A 98 24.28 21.03 11.07
N ALA A 99 25.52 20.61 11.38
CA ALA A 99 25.87 19.19 11.33
C ALA A 99 25.05 18.30 12.29
N PRO A 100 24.70 18.70 13.53
CA PRO A 100 23.84 17.90 14.41
C PRO A 100 22.43 17.65 13.86
N ILE A 101 21.87 18.58 13.08
CA ILE A 101 20.48 18.53 12.60
C ILE A 101 20.22 17.27 11.74
N GLY A 102 21.26 16.75 11.07
CA GLY A 102 21.16 15.52 10.30
C GLY A 102 20.83 14.25 11.10
N LEU A 103 20.88 14.27 12.44
CA LEU A 103 20.58 13.13 13.31
C LEU A 103 19.08 12.94 13.56
N TYR A 104 18.50 11.86 13.03
CA TYR A 104 17.11 11.47 13.25
C TYR A 104 16.97 10.01 13.69
N SER A 105 15.94 9.72 14.48
CA SER A 105 15.52 8.36 14.82
C SER A 105 14.72 7.74 13.67
N ALA A 106 15.02 6.49 13.35
CA ALA A 106 14.28 5.71 12.37
C ALA A 106 14.18 4.24 12.79
N LEU A 107 12.97 3.69 12.70
CA LEU A 107 12.74 2.25 12.80
C LEU A 107 13.41 1.54 11.61
N SER A 108 14.16 0.48 11.91
CA SER A 108 14.83 -0.36 10.92
C SER A 108 14.49 -1.83 11.13
N ILE A 109 14.54 -2.61 10.05
CA ILE A 109 14.36 -4.06 10.08
C ILE A 109 15.66 -4.70 10.58
N GLY A 110 15.64 -5.23 11.79
CA GLY A 110 16.76 -5.93 12.41
C GLY A 110 16.96 -7.36 11.92
N PRO A 111 17.97 -8.06 12.46
CA PRO A 111 18.25 -9.46 12.13
C PRO A 111 17.06 -10.36 12.47
N SER A 112 16.94 -11.46 11.71
CA SER A 112 15.88 -12.43 11.92
C SER A 112 16.12 -13.27 13.17
N ILE A 113 15.17 -13.27 14.11
CA ILE A 113 15.20 -14.06 15.34
C ILE A 113 14.10 -15.12 15.32
N LEU A 114 14.27 -16.22 16.07
CA LEU A 114 13.18 -17.15 16.35
C LEU A 114 12.41 -16.66 17.58
N VAL A 115 11.07 -16.63 17.49
CA VAL A 115 10.16 -16.28 18.58
C VAL A 115 9.08 -17.35 18.67
N ASP A 116 8.64 -17.67 19.88
CA ASP A 116 7.55 -18.60 20.14
C ASP A 116 6.19 -17.90 19.87
N PHE A 117 5.36 -18.53 19.06
CA PHE A 117 4.02 -18.07 18.69
C PHE A 117 2.95 -18.94 19.34
N GLN A 118 1.84 -18.32 19.74
CA GLN A 118 0.64 -18.98 20.25
C GLN A 118 -0.57 -18.59 19.38
N TYR A 119 -1.63 -19.41 19.39
CA TYR A 119 -2.94 -19.04 18.82
C TYR A 119 -3.44 -17.72 19.42
N ALA A 120 -4.01 -16.87 18.57
CA ALA A 120 -4.51 -15.55 18.94
C ALA A 120 -6.00 -15.45 18.60
N PRO A 121 -6.90 -15.60 19.60
CA PRO A 121 -8.33 -15.57 19.34
C PRO A 121 -8.75 -14.20 18.81
N ASP A 122 -9.52 -14.21 17.72
CA ASP A 122 -10.24 -13.04 17.25
C ASP A 122 -11.36 -12.67 18.25
N THR A 123 -11.62 -11.37 18.42
CA THR A 123 -12.69 -10.82 19.26
C THR A 123 -13.82 -10.19 18.45
N SER A 124 -13.79 -10.30 17.12
CA SER A 124 -14.82 -9.80 16.21
C SER A 124 -16.11 -10.65 16.27
N PRO A 125 -17.24 -10.14 15.73
CA PRO A 125 -18.45 -10.94 15.52
C PRO A 125 -18.24 -12.23 14.70
N MET A 126 -17.26 -12.27 13.78
CA MET A 126 -16.91 -13.49 13.03
C MET A 126 -16.45 -14.62 13.96
N SER A 127 -15.73 -14.27 15.03
CA SER A 127 -15.27 -15.22 16.05
C SER A 127 -16.38 -15.57 17.02
N LEU A 128 -17.01 -14.56 17.63
CA LEU A 128 -18.01 -14.73 18.68
C LEU A 128 -19.27 -15.50 18.23
N GLY A 129 -19.58 -15.50 16.93
CA GLY A 129 -20.67 -16.29 16.35
C GLY A 129 -20.25 -17.67 15.78
N THR A 130 -18.96 -17.99 15.73
CA THR A 130 -18.49 -19.29 15.23
C THR A 130 -18.69 -20.37 16.31
N PRO A 131 -19.45 -21.44 16.06
CA PRO A 131 -19.62 -22.55 17.01
C PRO A 131 -18.32 -23.37 17.17
N SER A 132 -18.16 -24.00 18.35
CA SER A 132 -17.01 -24.88 18.66
C SER A 132 -16.84 -26.00 17.64
N ARG A 133 -15.59 -26.46 17.42
CA ARG A 133 -15.25 -27.41 16.34
C ARG A 133 -15.17 -28.87 16.79
N ASP A 134 -15.36 -29.15 18.09
CA ASP A 134 -15.33 -30.50 18.70
C ASP A 134 -16.15 -31.56 17.94
N ASN A 135 -17.27 -31.16 17.32
CA ASN A 135 -18.21 -32.03 16.60
C ASN A 135 -18.22 -31.80 15.08
N TYR A 136 -17.25 -31.05 14.54
CA TYR A 136 -17.16 -30.79 13.10
C TYR A 136 -16.38 -31.90 12.40
N ASN A 137 -17.04 -32.60 11.47
CA ASN A 137 -16.40 -33.49 10.51
C ASN A 137 -16.75 -33.06 9.09
N ALA A 138 -15.90 -33.39 8.11
CA ALA A 138 -16.18 -33.15 6.70
C ALA A 138 -17.02 -34.30 6.12
N SER A 139 -18.27 -34.02 5.75
CA SER A 139 -19.18 -34.93 5.06
C SER A 139 -19.29 -34.56 3.58
N ARG A 140 -19.48 -35.55 2.70
CA ARG A 140 -19.73 -35.35 1.27
C ARG A 140 -20.83 -36.31 0.79
N LEU A 141 -21.81 -35.78 0.07
CA LEU A 141 -22.86 -36.59 -0.56
C LEU A 141 -22.87 -36.39 -2.08
N CYS A 142 -23.11 -37.50 -2.78
CA CYS A 142 -23.11 -37.58 -4.22
C CYS A 142 -24.51 -37.96 -4.73
N GLY A 143 -24.83 -37.62 -5.99
CA GLY A 143 -26.13 -37.88 -6.60
C GLY A 143 -27.07 -36.66 -6.62
N PHE A 144 -27.61 -36.35 -7.80
CA PHE A 144 -28.47 -35.18 -8.05
C PHE A 144 -29.96 -35.46 -7.80
N LEU A 145 -30.49 -36.57 -8.34
CA LEU A 145 -31.91 -36.94 -8.21
C LEU A 145 -32.21 -37.77 -6.95
N SER A 146 -31.20 -38.49 -6.45
CA SER A 146 -31.25 -39.34 -5.27
C SER A 146 -29.82 -39.54 -4.77
N PRO A 147 -29.57 -39.77 -3.45
CA PRO A 147 -28.23 -40.02 -2.95
C PRO A 147 -27.59 -41.25 -3.60
N GLN A 148 -26.31 -41.13 -3.90
CA GLN A 148 -25.45 -42.16 -4.49
C GLN A 148 -24.20 -42.34 -3.62
N ASN A 149 -23.58 -43.53 -3.69
CA ASN A 149 -22.27 -43.75 -3.09
C ASN A 149 -21.24 -42.83 -3.76
N CYS A 150 -20.52 -42.04 -2.95
CA CYS A 150 -19.41 -41.22 -3.45
C CYS A 150 -18.19 -42.08 -3.83
N PRO A 151 -17.27 -41.55 -4.66
CA PRO A 151 -16.01 -42.21 -5.00
C PRO A 151 -15.26 -42.70 -3.76
N GLY A 152 -14.84 -43.97 -3.78
CA GLY A 152 -14.17 -44.62 -2.66
C GLY A 152 -15.08 -45.05 -1.50
N GLN A 153 -16.41 -45.05 -1.65
CA GLN A 153 -17.38 -45.62 -0.72
C GLN A 153 -18.27 -46.66 -1.46
N ALA A 154 -18.63 -47.76 -0.80
CA ALA A 154 -19.49 -48.80 -1.38
C ALA A 154 -20.17 -49.63 -0.27
N HIS A 155 -21.38 -49.22 0.14
CA HIS A 155 -22.09 -49.79 1.29
C HIS A 155 -23.46 -50.38 0.89
N GLY A 156 -23.47 -51.28 -0.10
CA GLY A 156 -24.65 -52.05 -0.52
C GLY A 156 -25.74 -51.28 -1.29
N TRP A 157 -25.77 -49.94 -1.25
CA TRP A 157 -26.68 -49.15 -2.07
C TRP A 157 -26.25 -49.10 -3.54
N THR A 158 -27.22 -49.19 -4.46
CA THR A 158 -27.03 -48.88 -5.89
C THR A 158 -28.18 -48.05 -6.43
N PHE A 159 -27.88 -47.18 -7.39
CA PHE A 159 -28.85 -46.32 -8.06
C PHE A 159 -28.54 -46.30 -9.56
N TRP A 160 -29.58 -46.29 -10.40
CA TRP A 160 -29.44 -46.19 -11.85
C TRP A 160 -30.59 -45.37 -12.44
N ASN A 161 -30.27 -44.58 -13.47
CA ASN A 161 -31.25 -43.86 -14.26
C ASN A 161 -31.59 -44.65 -15.53
N ASN A 162 -32.87 -44.70 -15.87
CA ASN A 162 -33.38 -45.11 -17.18
C ASN A 162 -34.21 -43.95 -17.76
N ASP A 163 -34.47 -43.92 -19.07
CA ASP A 163 -35.06 -42.77 -19.79
C ASP A 163 -36.40 -42.27 -19.23
N THR A 164 -37.11 -43.10 -18.45
CA THR A 164 -38.40 -42.77 -17.84
C THR A 164 -38.38 -42.67 -16.31
N MET A 165 -37.36 -43.17 -15.61
CA MET A 165 -37.31 -43.14 -14.14
C MET A 165 -35.91 -43.44 -13.57
N GLY A 166 -35.54 -42.75 -12.49
CA GLY A 166 -34.43 -43.13 -11.62
C GLY A 166 -34.88 -44.19 -10.61
N LEU A 167 -34.09 -45.25 -10.42
CA LEU A 167 -34.39 -46.37 -9.55
C LEU A 167 -33.21 -46.65 -8.61
N GLY A 168 -33.51 -46.70 -7.31
CA GLY A 168 -32.58 -47.11 -6.26
C GLY A 168 -32.88 -48.52 -5.76
N LYS A 169 -31.84 -49.25 -5.33
CA LYS A 169 -31.98 -50.59 -4.75
C LYS A 169 -30.89 -50.87 -3.71
N ASN A 170 -31.35 -51.35 -2.55
CA ASN A 170 -30.55 -52.07 -1.56
C ASN A 170 -30.10 -53.42 -2.13
N LEU A 171 -28.78 -53.66 -2.25
CA LEU A 171 -28.24 -54.98 -2.58
C LEU A 171 -28.14 -55.90 -1.35
N THR A 172 -28.10 -55.32 -0.14
CA THR A 172 -28.10 -56.00 1.15
C THR A 172 -29.13 -55.36 2.09
N GLU A 173 -29.57 -56.05 3.13
CA GLU A 173 -30.60 -55.53 4.07
C GLU A 173 -30.09 -54.30 4.85
N ASP A 174 -28.78 -54.26 5.09
CA ASP A 174 -28.00 -53.24 5.78
C ASP A 174 -27.36 -52.19 4.83
N ALA A 175 -27.90 -52.05 3.62
CA ALA A 175 -27.40 -51.09 2.63
C ALA A 175 -27.69 -49.63 3.02
N TYR A 176 -26.66 -48.76 2.92
CA TYR A 176 -26.74 -47.33 3.23
C TYR A 176 -25.85 -46.49 2.30
N VAL A 177 -25.96 -45.16 2.36
CA VAL A 177 -25.05 -44.22 1.68
C VAL A 177 -24.17 -43.54 2.74
N SER A 178 -22.85 -43.69 2.62
CA SER A 178 -21.88 -43.06 3.52
C SER A 178 -21.55 -41.64 3.07
N SER A 179 -21.62 -40.67 3.98
CA SER A 179 -21.11 -39.31 3.74
C SER A 179 -19.64 -39.13 4.14
N VAL A 180 -19.02 -40.16 4.74
CA VAL A 180 -17.65 -40.10 5.27
C VAL A 180 -16.64 -40.06 4.11
N VAL A 181 -15.77 -39.04 4.11
CA VAL A 181 -14.67 -38.92 3.14
C VAL A 181 -13.64 -40.06 3.37
N PRO A 182 -13.25 -40.82 2.34
CA PRO A 182 -12.30 -41.93 2.51
C PRO A 182 -10.91 -41.46 2.99
N GLN A 183 -10.28 -42.18 3.91
CA GLN A 183 -8.94 -41.82 4.44
C GLN A 183 -7.88 -41.64 3.35
N ASN A 184 -7.90 -42.46 2.30
CA ASN A 184 -6.98 -42.33 1.17
C ASN A 184 -7.11 -40.96 0.47
N ILE A 185 -8.32 -40.40 0.38
CA ILE A 185 -8.57 -39.06 -0.17
C ILE A 185 -8.10 -37.98 0.83
N THR A 186 -8.36 -38.16 2.13
CA THR A 186 -7.92 -37.18 3.14
C THR A 186 -6.40 -37.08 3.22
N ASP A 187 -5.69 -38.21 3.20
CA ASP A 187 -4.24 -38.26 3.31
C ASP A 187 -3.56 -37.61 2.09
N ILE A 188 -4.13 -37.78 0.89
CA ILE A 188 -3.69 -37.10 -0.33
C ILE A 188 -3.86 -35.58 -0.18
N PHE A 189 -5.06 -35.08 0.11
CA PHE A 189 -5.32 -33.63 0.14
C PHE A 189 -4.81 -32.89 1.39
N CYS A 190 -4.45 -33.60 2.46
CA CYS A 190 -3.70 -33.05 3.59
C CYS A 190 -2.18 -33.00 3.34
N SER A 191 -1.64 -33.86 2.47
CA SER A 191 -0.18 -33.97 2.25
C SER A 191 0.46 -32.70 1.70
N GLY A 192 -0.24 -31.93 0.86
CA GLY A 192 0.27 -30.69 0.27
C GLY A 192 0.51 -29.55 1.26
N SER A 193 0.17 -29.76 2.53
CA SER A 193 0.32 -28.82 3.65
C SER A 193 1.31 -29.32 4.72
N VAL A 194 2.17 -30.28 4.39
CA VAL A 194 3.18 -30.87 5.29
C VAL A 194 4.58 -30.26 5.03
N GLY A 195 5.49 -30.39 5.99
CA GLY A 195 6.90 -29.99 5.85
C GLY A 195 7.08 -28.51 5.50
N ASN A 196 7.77 -28.23 4.39
CA ASN A 196 8.01 -26.86 3.92
C ASN A 196 6.72 -26.09 3.50
N ARG A 197 5.58 -26.78 3.41
CA ARG A 197 4.25 -26.19 3.14
C ARG A 197 3.36 -26.14 4.41
N SER A 198 3.90 -26.36 5.60
CA SER A 198 3.17 -26.37 6.89
C SER A 198 2.24 -25.17 7.13
N TYR A 199 2.67 -23.99 6.70
CA TYR A 199 1.96 -22.70 6.84
C TYR A 199 0.87 -22.43 5.77
N VAL A 200 0.61 -23.40 4.89
CA VAL A 200 -0.26 -23.26 3.71
C VAL A 200 -1.49 -24.17 3.90
N ALA A 201 -2.64 -23.61 4.27
CA ALA A 201 -3.88 -24.40 4.50
C ALA A 201 -4.29 -25.21 3.26
N GLY A 202 -4.48 -26.53 3.40
CA GLY A 202 -4.91 -27.46 2.36
C GLY A 202 -6.42 -27.43 2.10
N ALA A 203 -6.92 -28.40 1.31
CA ALA A 203 -8.34 -28.44 0.95
C ALA A 203 -9.25 -28.69 2.18
N LEU A 204 -8.83 -29.62 3.04
CA LEU A 204 -9.56 -30.02 4.25
C LEU A 204 -9.24 -29.16 5.48
N ASP A 205 -8.31 -28.21 5.37
CA ASP A 205 -8.08 -27.18 6.38
C ASP A 205 -9.09 -26.02 6.25
N ILE A 206 -9.84 -25.95 5.15
CA ILE A 206 -11.01 -25.07 4.99
C ILE A 206 -12.20 -25.76 5.67
N GLN A 207 -13.00 -25.02 6.43
CA GLN A 207 -14.21 -25.52 7.08
C GLN A 207 -15.35 -24.51 6.99
N TYR A 208 -16.60 -24.97 7.07
CA TYR A 208 -17.76 -24.08 7.16
C TYR A 208 -17.81 -23.37 8.52
N ARG A 209 -17.98 -22.05 8.50
CA ARG A 209 -18.00 -21.22 9.71
C ARG A 209 -19.19 -21.59 10.58
N SER A 210 -20.40 -21.50 10.02
CA SER A 210 -21.61 -22.06 10.63
C SER A 210 -21.83 -23.50 10.16
N TYR A 211 -22.27 -24.37 11.08
CA TYR A 211 -22.68 -25.74 10.77
C TYR A 211 -23.80 -26.18 11.71
N ILE A 212 -24.54 -27.21 11.32
CA ILE A 212 -25.45 -27.95 12.21
C ILE A 212 -25.08 -29.43 12.24
N VAL A 213 -25.51 -30.14 13.28
CA VAL A 213 -25.36 -31.59 13.40
C VAL A 213 -26.73 -32.21 13.27
N ALA A 214 -26.95 -32.95 12.19
CA ALA A 214 -28.25 -33.54 11.85
C ALA A 214 -28.15 -35.07 11.76
N ALA A 215 -29.28 -35.73 11.93
CA ALA A 215 -29.47 -37.15 11.62
C ALA A 215 -30.78 -37.28 10.84
N GLU A 216 -30.84 -38.20 9.89
CA GLU A 216 -32.04 -38.44 9.08
C GLU A 216 -32.90 -39.55 9.68
N ASN A 217 -34.21 -39.43 9.45
CA ASN A 217 -35.15 -40.53 9.68
C ASN A 217 -35.23 -41.36 8.39
N VAL A 218 -35.18 -42.68 8.53
CA VAL A 218 -35.34 -43.63 7.42
C VAL A 218 -36.65 -43.34 6.69
N THR A 219 -36.56 -43.09 5.38
CA THR A 219 -37.71 -42.75 4.53
C THR A 219 -37.91 -43.86 3.50
N GLU A 220 -39.10 -44.44 3.47
CA GLU A 220 -39.40 -45.61 2.64
C GLU A 220 -39.22 -45.29 1.14
N GLY A 221 -38.37 -46.08 0.45
CA GLY A 221 -37.99 -45.86 -0.95
C GLY A 221 -36.72 -45.05 -1.20
N TYR A 222 -36.09 -44.48 -0.16
CA TYR A 222 -34.82 -43.75 -0.24
C TYR A 222 -33.71 -44.46 0.57
N PRO A 223 -32.42 -44.26 0.22
CA PRO A 223 -31.32 -44.82 1.00
C PRO A 223 -31.20 -44.11 2.35
N THR A 224 -30.96 -44.87 3.42
CA THR A 224 -30.53 -44.30 4.69
C THR A 224 -29.13 -43.70 4.54
N ILE A 225 -28.94 -42.43 4.93
CA ILE A 225 -27.61 -41.81 4.96
C ILE A 225 -26.94 -42.10 6.32
N ASP A 226 -25.67 -42.52 6.27
CA ASP A 226 -24.82 -42.86 7.41
C ASP A 226 -25.47 -43.79 8.46
N ASP A 227 -26.39 -44.68 8.06
CA ASP A 227 -27.14 -45.56 8.98
C ASP A 227 -27.85 -44.76 10.11
N GLY A 228 -28.43 -43.60 9.74
CA GLY A 228 -29.15 -42.71 10.67
C GLY A 228 -28.26 -42.00 11.68
N ARG A 229 -26.92 -42.09 11.55
CA ARG A 229 -25.98 -41.49 12.48
C ARG A 229 -25.90 -39.98 12.28
N LYS A 230 -25.42 -39.27 13.31
CA LYS A 230 -25.25 -37.82 13.28
C LYS A 230 -24.11 -37.43 12.34
N ARG A 231 -24.41 -36.59 11.36
CA ARG A 231 -23.45 -36.02 10.40
C ARG A 231 -23.47 -34.49 10.44
N THR A 232 -22.33 -33.89 10.11
CA THR A 232 -22.19 -32.44 9.96
C THR A 232 -22.87 -31.98 8.68
N GLN A 233 -23.54 -30.83 8.75
CA GLN A 233 -24.22 -30.15 7.65
C GLN A 233 -23.74 -28.69 7.58
N SER A 234 -23.42 -28.20 6.38
CA SER A 234 -23.05 -26.80 6.20
C SER A 234 -24.25 -25.87 6.45
N ALA A 235 -23.99 -24.70 7.05
CA ALA A 235 -24.98 -23.66 7.25
C ALA A 235 -24.41 -22.30 6.84
N PHE A 236 -25.28 -21.38 6.41
CA PHE A 236 -24.89 -20.02 6.06
C PHE A 236 -25.58 -19.01 6.99
N ILE A 237 -24.77 -18.22 7.69
CA ILE A 237 -25.15 -17.12 8.56
C ILE A 237 -24.19 -15.96 8.27
N ILE A 238 -24.70 -14.74 8.22
CA ILE A 238 -23.86 -13.53 8.13
C ILE A 238 -23.60 -13.01 9.54
N TYR A 239 -22.32 -12.94 9.89
CA TYR A 239 -21.81 -12.48 11.18
C TYR A 239 -21.36 -11.02 11.11
N GLN A 240 -20.69 -10.64 10.01
CA GLN A 240 -20.21 -9.29 9.76
C GLN A 240 -20.01 -9.07 8.27
N SER A 241 -20.44 -7.92 7.74
CA SER A 241 -20.02 -7.47 6.41
C SER A 241 -18.74 -6.63 6.52
N LEU A 242 -17.74 -7.00 5.74
CA LEU A 242 -16.41 -6.39 5.62
C LEU A 242 -16.27 -5.62 4.29
N ILE A 243 -17.21 -5.78 3.36
CA ILE A 243 -17.19 -5.23 1.99
C ILE A 243 -16.97 -3.69 1.91
N LEU A 244 -17.28 -2.96 2.98
CA LEU A 244 -17.12 -1.50 3.08
C LEU A 244 -15.77 -1.05 3.67
N ASN A 245 -14.98 -1.95 4.27
CA ASN A 245 -13.78 -1.58 5.03
C ASN A 245 -12.63 -1.06 4.17
N ASP A 246 -12.56 -1.48 2.89
CA ASP A 246 -11.52 -1.10 1.93
C ASP A 246 -10.10 -1.36 2.47
N ALA A 247 -9.91 -2.55 3.03
CA ALA A 247 -8.74 -2.95 3.81
C ALA A 247 -8.28 -4.39 3.48
N PHE A 248 -7.25 -4.84 4.20
CA PHE A 248 -6.98 -6.26 4.41
C PHE A 248 -7.42 -6.59 5.84
N ASP A 249 -8.61 -7.15 5.97
CA ASP A 249 -9.23 -7.45 7.26
C ASP A 249 -8.75 -8.80 7.78
N VAL A 250 -8.27 -8.84 9.02
CA VAL A 250 -7.78 -10.06 9.70
C VAL A 250 -8.85 -10.52 10.68
N VAL A 251 -9.44 -11.70 10.43
CA VAL A 251 -10.55 -12.27 11.23
C VAL A 251 -10.33 -13.76 11.45
N GLU A 252 -11.11 -14.38 12.35
CA GLU A 252 -10.97 -15.79 12.73
C GLU A 252 -10.85 -16.73 11.53
N GLY A 253 -9.71 -17.41 11.41
CA GLY A 253 -9.36 -18.32 10.32
C GLY A 253 -9.08 -17.70 8.94
N LEU A 254 -9.19 -16.38 8.75
CA LEU A 254 -9.11 -15.74 7.42
C LEU A 254 -8.30 -14.42 7.33
N ILE A 255 -7.88 -14.09 6.10
CA ILE A 255 -7.39 -12.75 5.70
C ILE A 255 -8.24 -12.26 4.53
N VAL A 256 -9.13 -11.30 4.74
CA VAL A 256 -10.13 -10.87 3.76
C VAL A 256 -9.66 -9.61 3.03
N ASN A 257 -9.72 -9.60 1.70
CA ASN A 257 -9.30 -8.46 0.88
C ASN A 257 -10.53 -7.64 0.41
N SER A 258 -10.94 -6.65 1.20
CA SER A 258 -12.09 -5.79 0.90
C SER A 258 -11.78 -4.63 -0.07
N LYS A 259 -10.57 -4.62 -0.67
CA LYS A 259 -10.14 -3.72 -1.76
C LYS A 259 -10.36 -4.30 -3.16
N THR A 260 -9.80 -5.48 -3.45
CA THR A 260 -9.86 -6.10 -4.80
C THR A 260 -10.59 -7.45 -4.82
N GLY A 261 -10.97 -7.98 -3.66
CA GLY A 261 -11.46 -9.35 -3.48
C GLY A 261 -10.34 -10.38 -3.23
N GLY A 262 -10.75 -11.52 -2.67
CA GLY A 262 -9.91 -12.65 -2.28
C GLY A 262 -9.99 -12.97 -0.78
N VAL A 263 -9.95 -14.26 -0.44
CA VAL A 263 -9.91 -14.75 0.95
C VAL A 263 -8.66 -15.60 1.21
N GLY A 264 -7.89 -15.19 2.22
CA GLY A 264 -6.77 -15.93 2.78
C GLY A 264 -7.24 -17.02 3.73
N PHE A 265 -6.72 -18.24 3.61
CA PHE A 265 -7.01 -19.33 4.53
C PHE A 265 -5.82 -19.55 5.46
N ARG A 266 -5.96 -19.11 6.71
CA ARG A 266 -4.97 -19.24 7.78
C ARG A 266 -5.62 -18.86 9.10
N ASN A 267 -5.50 -19.71 10.12
CA ASN A 267 -5.75 -19.25 11.48
C ASN A 267 -4.52 -18.55 12.08
N HIS A 268 -4.79 -17.57 12.94
CA HIS A 268 -3.83 -16.56 13.34
C HIS A 268 -3.10 -16.92 14.62
N THR A 269 -1.85 -16.50 14.65
CA THR A 269 -0.92 -16.78 15.74
C THR A 269 -0.04 -15.56 15.93
N LEU A 270 0.11 -15.12 17.17
CA LEU A 270 0.89 -13.94 17.54
C LEU A 270 2.12 -14.35 18.37
N PRO A 271 3.21 -13.57 18.32
CA PRO A 271 4.35 -13.78 19.20
C PRO A 271 3.95 -13.52 20.67
N THR A 272 4.49 -14.32 21.59
CA THR A 272 4.22 -14.17 23.04
C THR A 272 4.91 -12.95 23.67
N ASP A 273 5.95 -12.41 23.03
CA ASP A 273 6.51 -11.08 23.29
C ASP A 273 5.79 -10.06 22.37
N PRO A 274 5.03 -9.09 22.92
CA PRO A 274 4.07 -8.28 22.16
C PRO A 274 4.68 -7.34 21.11
N ALA A 275 6.00 -7.10 21.12
CA ALA A 275 6.62 -6.33 20.06
C ALA A 275 6.93 -7.19 18.82
N LYS A 276 6.86 -6.58 17.62
CA LYS A 276 7.47 -7.00 16.32
C LYS A 276 6.56 -7.77 15.35
N GLY A 277 6.71 -7.46 14.06
CA GLY A 277 5.94 -8.02 12.92
C GLY A 277 6.49 -9.34 12.32
N CYS A 278 5.66 -9.99 11.51
CA CYS A 278 5.72 -11.42 11.15
C CYS A 278 5.25 -11.67 9.68
N SER A 279 5.32 -12.89 9.13
CA SER A 279 4.80 -13.22 7.78
C SER A 279 4.24 -14.66 7.70
N GLY A 280 3.41 -14.99 6.68
CA GLY A 280 2.74 -16.32 6.54
C GLY A 280 1.54 -16.33 5.55
N ARG A 281 1.24 -17.46 4.87
CA ARG A 281 0.89 -17.43 3.43
C ARG A 281 -0.13 -18.47 2.89
N ARG A 282 -1.36 -18.08 2.52
CA ARG A 282 -2.20 -18.66 1.42
C ARG A 282 -3.43 -17.78 1.12
N VAL A 283 -3.91 -17.71 -0.14
CA VAL A 283 -5.19 -17.06 -0.56
C VAL A 283 -5.83 -17.80 -1.74
N CYS A 284 -7.17 -17.83 -1.77
CA CYS A 284 -7.97 -18.11 -2.96
C CYS A 284 -8.76 -16.86 -3.34
N SER A 285 -8.94 -16.60 -4.64
CA SER A 285 -9.72 -15.45 -5.12
C SER A 285 -10.58 -15.84 -6.32
N GLY A 286 -11.76 -15.22 -6.40
CA GLY A 286 -12.46 -15.11 -7.68
C GLY A 286 -11.66 -14.27 -8.67
N LEU A 287 -11.81 -14.59 -9.96
CA LEU A 287 -11.40 -13.77 -11.09
C LEU A 287 -12.62 -13.58 -11.99
N SER A 288 -13.29 -12.43 -11.82
CA SER A 288 -14.36 -11.97 -12.71
C SER A 288 -13.78 -11.21 -13.89
N LEU A 289 -14.28 -11.48 -15.10
CA LEU A 289 -14.09 -10.64 -16.29
C LEU A 289 -15.47 -10.31 -16.89
N SER A 290 -15.65 -9.06 -17.28
CA SER A 290 -16.95 -8.52 -17.68
C SER A 290 -16.82 -7.68 -18.94
N GLN A 291 -17.87 -7.65 -19.74
CA GLN A 291 -17.94 -6.97 -21.03
C GLN A 291 -19.28 -6.25 -21.19
N SER A 292 -19.30 -5.07 -21.81
CA SER A 292 -20.54 -4.34 -22.13
C SER A 292 -21.43 -5.15 -23.06
N ALA A 293 -22.74 -5.23 -22.76
CA ALA A 293 -23.74 -5.75 -23.69
C ALA A 293 -24.19 -4.71 -24.74
N ASN A 294 -23.73 -3.45 -24.62
CA ASN A 294 -24.14 -2.31 -25.45
C ASN A 294 -25.67 -2.12 -25.49
N LEU A 295 -26.32 -2.36 -24.35
CA LEU A 295 -27.72 -2.09 -24.08
C LEU A 295 -27.82 -1.32 -22.76
N THR A 296 -28.76 -0.37 -22.67
CA THR A 296 -29.07 0.34 -21.42
C THR A 296 -30.56 0.22 -21.09
N VAL A 297 -30.91 -0.18 -19.87
CA VAL A 297 -32.27 -0.07 -19.34
C VAL A 297 -32.46 1.38 -18.90
N GLY A 298 -33.45 2.05 -19.48
CA GLY A 298 -33.92 3.36 -19.05
C GLY A 298 -35.25 3.25 -18.32
N TYR A 299 -35.51 4.17 -17.40
CA TYR A 299 -36.77 4.27 -16.64
C TYR A 299 -36.93 5.68 -16.08
N ILE A 300 -38.10 5.97 -15.51
CA ILE A 300 -38.47 7.26 -14.89
C ILE A 300 -38.81 7.02 -13.41
N ILE A 301 -38.40 7.95 -12.54
CA ILE A 301 -38.86 7.96 -11.14
C ILE A 301 -40.29 8.53 -11.10
N PRO A 302 -41.26 7.84 -10.48
CA PRO A 302 -42.65 8.28 -10.46
C PRO A 302 -42.85 9.65 -9.81
N ASN A 303 -43.89 10.36 -10.24
CA ASN A 303 -44.26 11.66 -9.65
C ASN A 303 -44.99 11.53 -8.30
N GLN A 304 -45.60 10.38 -8.04
CA GLN A 304 -46.06 9.98 -6.71
C GLN A 304 -44.94 9.19 -6.03
N GLY A 305 -44.73 9.39 -4.72
CA GLY A 305 -43.54 8.92 -4.01
C GLY A 305 -43.48 7.41 -3.72
N THR A 306 -43.80 6.55 -4.70
CA THR A 306 -43.58 5.11 -4.65
C THR A 306 -42.11 4.76 -4.93
N ILE A 307 -41.72 3.51 -4.66
CA ILE A 307 -40.33 3.02 -4.79
C ILE A 307 -40.10 2.37 -6.18
N ASP A 308 -41.19 1.97 -6.83
CA ASP A 308 -41.22 1.38 -8.17
C ASP A 308 -40.87 2.41 -9.25
N VAL A 309 -40.67 1.95 -10.50
CA VAL A 309 -40.30 2.82 -11.63
C VAL A 309 -41.40 2.91 -12.69
N GLU A 310 -41.56 4.08 -13.29
CA GLU A 310 -42.46 4.35 -14.41
C GLU A 310 -41.71 4.30 -15.75
N ASP A 311 -42.44 4.12 -16.87
CA ASP A 311 -41.94 4.21 -18.25
C ASP A 311 -40.58 3.54 -18.47
N MET A 312 -40.49 2.24 -18.20
CA MET A 312 -39.30 1.43 -18.44
C MET A 312 -39.11 1.16 -19.95
N PHE A 313 -37.87 1.22 -20.44
CA PHE A 313 -37.52 0.91 -21.82
C PHE A 313 -36.08 0.38 -21.95
N LEU A 314 -35.86 -0.55 -22.88
CA LEU A 314 -34.51 -0.96 -23.29
C LEU A 314 -34.04 -0.06 -24.43
N THR A 315 -32.81 0.44 -24.39
CA THR A 315 -32.22 1.27 -25.47
C THR A 315 -31.05 0.54 -26.12
N ASP A 316 -31.04 0.47 -27.45
CA ASP A 316 -29.90 -0.06 -28.21
C ASP A 316 -28.74 0.95 -28.23
N ARG A 317 -27.58 0.57 -27.68
CA ARG A 317 -26.31 1.34 -27.73
C ARG A 317 -25.28 0.70 -28.67
N GLY A 318 -25.72 -0.15 -29.59
CA GLY A 318 -24.87 -1.00 -30.44
C GLY A 318 -24.98 -2.49 -30.12
N GLY A 319 -25.89 -2.89 -29.23
CA GLY A 319 -26.13 -4.27 -28.82
C GLY A 319 -26.95 -5.09 -29.82
N PHE A 320 -27.87 -4.46 -30.58
CA PHE A 320 -28.58 -5.14 -31.68
C PHE A 320 -28.03 -4.73 -33.05
N VAL A 321 -27.94 -3.42 -33.34
CA VAL A 321 -27.49 -2.93 -34.66
C VAL A 321 -26.08 -3.44 -35.02
N ASN A 322 -25.15 -3.43 -34.07
CA ASN A 322 -23.76 -3.86 -34.26
C ASN A 322 -23.45 -5.25 -33.65
N LEU A 323 -24.48 -6.08 -33.41
CA LEU A 323 -24.31 -7.49 -33.01
C LEU A 323 -23.39 -8.23 -34.01
N THR A 324 -22.45 -9.07 -33.61
CA THR A 324 -21.64 -9.81 -34.60
C THR A 324 -22.44 -10.95 -35.25
N HIS A 325 -21.99 -11.47 -36.39
CA HIS A 325 -22.53 -12.71 -36.95
C HIS A 325 -21.82 -13.93 -36.35
N ASP A 326 -20.49 -13.87 -36.30
CA ASP A 326 -19.66 -14.84 -35.59
C ASP A 326 -19.38 -14.36 -34.15
N TRP A 327 -19.46 -15.26 -33.17
CA TRP A 327 -18.99 -15.04 -31.80
C TRP A 327 -17.64 -15.75 -31.58
N PRO A 328 -16.81 -15.31 -30.61
CA PRO A 328 -15.53 -15.98 -30.38
C PRO A 328 -15.73 -17.46 -30.05
N PHE A 329 -14.91 -18.31 -30.68
CA PHE A 329 -14.69 -19.68 -30.23
C PHE A 329 -14.12 -19.66 -28.81
N VAL A 330 -14.47 -20.67 -28.02
CA VAL A 330 -13.93 -20.87 -26.67
C VAL A 330 -13.41 -22.30 -26.62
N ASP A 331 -12.13 -22.47 -26.32
CA ASP A 331 -11.49 -23.78 -26.28
C ASP A 331 -11.64 -24.42 -24.90
N PHE A 332 -12.59 -25.34 -24.78
CA PHE A 332 -12.87 -26.00 -23.51
C PHE A 332 -11.80 -27.04 -23.10
N ASN A 333 -11.02 -27.56 -24.06
CA ASN A 333 -10.09 -28.68 -23.84
C ASN A 333 -8.86 -28.32 -22.98
N ASP A 334 -8.47 -27.05 -22.91
CA ASP A 334 -7.37 -26.55 -22.08
C ASP A 334 -7.81 -25.32 -21.26
N SER A 335 -9.03 -25.37 -20.72
CA SER A 335 -9.59 -24.28 -19.91
C SER A 335 -8.71 -23.93 -18.69
N GLN A 336 -7.89 -24.87 -18.20
CA GLN A 336 -6.92 -24.61 -17.12
C GLN A 336 -5.79 -23.65 -17.52
N ALA A 337 -5.38 -23.58 -18.79
CA ALA A 337 -4.41 -22.58 -19.26
C ALA A 337 -5.11 -21.37 -19.86
N ARG A 338 -6.18 -21.62 -20.63
CA ARG A 338 -6.94 -20.64 -21.39
C ARG A 338 -8.40 -20.66 -20.93
N PRO A 339 -8.71 -20.11 -19.75
CA PRO A 339 -10.09 -20.04 -19.25
C PRO A 339 -10.96 -19.10 -20.10
N GLU A 340 -10.35 -18.23 -20.92
CA GLU A 340 -11.01 -17.43 -21.98
C GLU A 340 -12.25 -16.64 -21.50
N LEU A 341 -12.24 -16.19 -20.24
CA LEU A 341 -13.38 -15.53 -19.57
C LEU A 341 -13.90 -14.30 -20.34
N TYR A 342 -13.02 -13.53 -20.99
CA TYR A 342 -13.44 -12.43 -21.87
C TYR A 342 -14.29 -12.91 -23.06
N ALA A 343 -13.87 -13.98 -23.73
CA ALA A 343 -14.61 -14.58 -24.84
C ALA A 343 -15.95 -15.16 -24.36
N ARG A 344 -15.98 -15.80 -23.19
CA ARG A 344 -17.21 -16.30 -22.54
C ARG A 344 -18.17 -15.16 -22.19
N ALA A 345 -17.69 -14.08 -21.58
CA ALA A 345 -18.50 -12.90 -21.27
C ALA A 345 -19.03 -12.23 -22.55
N TYR A 346 -18.20 -12.05 -23.57
CA TYR A 346 -18.62 -11.44 -24.85
C TYR A 346 -19.62 -12.33 -25.61
N ARG A 347 -19.42 -13.65 -25.62
CA ARG A 347 -20.38 -14.64 -26.14
C ARG A 347 -21.72 -14.57 -25.40
N GLY A 348 -21.71 -14.37 -24.08
CA GLY A 348 -22.92 -14.15 -23.28
C GLY A 348 -23.71 -12.90 -23.68
N ALA A 349 -23.01 -11.78 -23.93
CA ALA A 349 -23.63 -10.57 -24.46
C ALA A 349 -24.27 -10.83 -25.84
N ILE A 350 -23.55 -11.45 -26.77
CA ILE A 350 -24.04 -11.75 -28.12
C ILE A 350 -25.29 -12.66 -28.05
N LEU A 351 -25.24 -13.74 -27.28
CA LEU A 351 -26.34 -14.71 -27.18
C LEU A 351 -27.59 -14.12 -26.49
N ASN A 352 -27.42 -13.32 -25.43
CA ASN A 352 -28.55 -12.64 -24.81
C ASN A 352 -29.16 -11.58 -25.72
N ASN A 353 -28.33 -10.76 -26.38
CA ASN A 353 -28.80 -9.75 -27.33
C ASN A 353 -29.54 -10.39 -28.52
N PHE A 354 -29.07 -11.55 -29.00
CA PHE A 354 -29.74 -12.33 -30.04
C PHE A 354 -31.09 -12.89 -29.58
N ASN A 355 -31.18 -13.43 -28.36
CA ASN A 355 -32.44 -13.87 -27.78
C ASN A 355 -33.42 -12.69 -27.59
N LEU A 356 -32.95 -11.51 -27.15
CA LEU A 356 -33.75 -10.30 -27.01
C LEU A 356 -34.24 -9.76 -28.35
N MET A 357 -33.39 -9.73 -29.38
CA MET A 357 -33.80 -9.32 -30.74
C MET A 357 -34.88 -10.24 -31.32
N LYS A 358 -34.78 -11.56 -31.08
CA LYS A 358 -35.84 -12.53 -31.40
C LYS A 358 -37.15 -12.23 -30.66
N TYR A 359 -37.06 -11.94 -29.36
CA TYR A 359 -38.23 -11.64 -28.52
C TYR A 359 -39.00 -10.40 -29.01
N PHE A 360 -38.30 -9.32 -29.37
CA PHE A 360 -38.94 -8.12 -29.95
C PHE A 360 -39.37 -8.30 -31.43
N ASN A 361 -39.21 -9.49 -32.03
CA ASN A 361 -39.47 -9.78 -33.45
C ASN A 361 -38.72 -8.83 -34.40
N GLU A 362 -37.51 -8.45 -34.00
CA GLU A 362 -36.65 -7.50 -34.69
C GLU A 362 -35.62 -8.20 -35.58
N THR A 363 -35.07 -7.44 -36.53
CA THR A 363 -33.91 -7.86 -37.32
C THR A 363 -32.92 -6.71 -37.42
N ARG A 364 -31.63 -7.00 -37.61
CA ARG A 364 -30.55 -6.00 -37.72
C ARG A 364 -30.94 -4.79 -38.60
N ASN A 365 -31.54 -5.06 -39.76
CA ASN A 365 -31.91 -4.03 -40.75
C ASN A 365 -33.04 -3.09 -40.28
N LYS A 366 -33.74 -3.43 -39.18
CA LYS A 366 -34.78 -2.61 -38.51
C LYS A 366 -34.28 -1.97 -37.21
N THR A 367 -33.08 -2.32 -36.73
CA THR A 367 -32.48 -1.78 -35.50
C THR A 367 -31.59 -0.58 -35.81
N SER A 368 -31.53 0.38 -34.89
CA SER A 368 -30.73 1.59 -35.04
C SER A 368 -30.22 2.09 -33.68
N LEU A 369 -29.10 2.80 -33.69
CA LEU A 369 -28.48 3.33 -32.48
C LEU A 369 -29.43 4.32 -31.79
N GLY A 370 -29.69 4.12 -30.50
CA GLY A 370 -30.63 4.92 -29.71
C GLY A 370 -32.09 4.49 -29.80
N LYS A 371 -32.44 3.46 -30.59
CA LYS A 371 -33.81 2.93 -30.65
C LYS A 371 -34.23 2.33 -29.30
N THR A 372 -35.43 2.66 -28.86
CA THR A 372 -36.01 2.21 -27.59
C THR A 372 -37.10 1.15 -27.78
N TYR A 373 -37.24 0.25 -26.80
CA TYR A 373 -38.23 -0.81 -26.74
C TYR A 373 -38.90 -0.79 -25.37
N ASN A 374 -40.21 -0.55 -25.32
CA ASN A 374 -40.96 -0.26 -24.08
C ASN A 374 -42.09 -1.26 -23.77
N GLN A 375 -42.36 -2.22 -24.67
CA GLN A 375 -43.36 -3.26 -24.44
C GLN A 375 -42.66 -4.55 -23.97
N PHE A 376 -42.86 -4.86 -22.69
CA PHE A 376 -42.41 -6.11 -22.08
C PHE A 376 -43.63 -6.95 -21.70
N ASP A 377 -43.94 -7.97 -22.50
CA ASP A 377 -44.90 -9.03 -22.14
C ASP A 377 -44.25 -9.95 -21.09
N THR A 378 -44.42 -9.56 -19.83
CA THR A 378 -43.87 -10.25 -18.66
C THR A 378 -44.97 -10.88 -17.82
N GLY A 379 -44.97 -12.21 -17.72
CA GLY A 379 -45.81 -12.96 -16.77
C GLY A 379 -45.39 -12.82 -15.30
N ALA A 380 -44.68 -11.75 -14.94
CA ALA A 380 -44.04 -11.54 -13.65
C ALA A 380 -44.02 -10.04 -13.29
N TYR A 381 -43.90 -9.74 -11.98
CA TYR A 381 -43.70 -8.39 -11.47
C TYR A 381 -42.28 -7.89 -11.80
N VAL A 382 -42.16 -6.60 -12.13
CA VAL A 382 -40.88 -5.90 -12.34
C VAL A 382 -40.33 -5.48 -10.98
N TRP A 383 -39.07 -5.81 -10.68
CA TRP A 383 -38.42 -5.52 -9.38
C TRP A 383 -37.23 -4.58 -9.56
N LEU A 384 -37.46 -3.48 -10.29
CA LEU A 384 -36.46 -2.46 -10.57
C LEU A 384 -36.67 -1.24 -9.65
N GLN A 385 -35.62 -0.85 -8.93
CA GLN A 385 -35.62 0.31 -8.03
C GLN A 385 -34.41 1.20 -8.32
N PRO A 386 -34.49 2.53 -8.16
CA PRO A 386 -33.49 3.46 -8.67
C PRO A 386 -32.17 3.52 -7.87
N ASN A 387 -32.10 2.86 -6.71
CA ASN A 387 -30.97 2.87 -5.78
C ASN A 387 -30.28 1.50 -5.64
N GLN A 388 -30.33 0.65 -6.66
CA GLN A 388 -29.65 -0.65 -6.64
C GLN A 388 -29.03 -1.09 -7.98
N ILE A 389 -28.09 -2.01 -7.89
CA ILE A 389 -27.62 -2.87 -8.99
C ILE A 389 -28.44 -4.17 -9.02
N LYS A 390 -28.37 -4.93 -10.12
CA LYS A 390 -28.85 -6.32 -10.22
C LYS A 390 -27.76 -7.24 -10.76
N ILE A 391 -27.68 -8.47 -10.25
CA ILE A 391 -26.68 -9.49 -10.59
C ILE A 391 -27.42 -10.82 -10.69
N GLU A 392 -27.54 -11.36 -11.91
CA GLU A 392 -28.44 -12.47 -12.20
C GLU A 392 -27.83 -13.41 -13.25
N SER A 393 -27.88 -14.72 -13.02
CA SER A 393 -27.35 -15.76 -13.91
C SER A 393 -28.10 -15.79 -15.24
N PHE A 394 -27.42 -16.20 -16.33
CA PHE A 394 -28.10 -16.36 -17.61
C PHE A 394 -29.15 -17.49 -17.56
N PRO A 395 -30.41 -17.27 -17.97
CA PRO A 395 -31.38 -18.33 -18.15
C PRO A 395 -31.29 -18.96 -19.54
N LYS A 396 -32.14 -19.96 -19.79
CA LYS A 396 -32.51 -20.38 -21.15
C LYS A 396 -33.58 -19.45 -21.72
N GLY A 397 -33.18 -18.33 -22.33
CA GLY A 397 -34.13 -17.42 -22.98
C GLY A 397 -33.64 -15.98 -23.18
N PRO A 398 -34.54 -15.07 -23.59
CA PRO A 398 -34.33 -13.63 -23.52
C PRO A 398 -34.39 -13.15 -22.06
N TYR A 399 -33.45 -12.30 -21.65
CA TYR A 399 -33.36 -11.82 -20.27
C TYR A 399 -32.91 -10.37 -20.18
N ILE A 400 -33.55 -9.60 -19.30
CA ILE A 400 -33.12 -8.26 -18.91
C ILE A 400 -33.06 -8.25 -17.37
N PRO A 401 -31.93 -7.84 -16.77
CA PRO A 401 -31.79 -7.87 -15.31
C PRO A 401 -32.83 -6.98 -14.62
N GLY A 402 -33.33 -7.39 -13.45
CA GLY A 402 -34.39 -6.70 -12.68
C GLY A 402 -35.81 -6.74 -13.29
N ILE A 403 -35.94 -7.17 -14.56
CA ILE A 403 -37.23 -7.49 -15.22
C ILE A 403 -37.46 -8.99 -15.20
N GLY A 404 -36.40 -9.78 -15.39
CA GLY A 404 -36.45 -11.24 -15.39
C GLY A 404 -36.56 -11.86 -16.79
N GLY A 405 -37.11 -13.08 -16.82
CA GLY A 405 -37.23 -13.89 -18.03
C GLY A 405 -38.39 -13.44 -18.91
N LEU A 406 -38.08 -12.95 -20.12
CA LEU A 406 -39.08 -12.47 -21.08
C LEU A 406 -39.64 -13.62 -21.93
N LEU A 407 -40.10 -14.70 -21.27
CA LEU A 407 -40.75 -15.83 -21.92
C LEU A 407 -42.27 -15.71 -21.75
N PRO A 408 -43.04 -15.44 -22.81
CA PRO A 408 -44.49 -15.56 -22.77
C PRO A 408 -44.89 -16.97 -22.34
N SER A 409 -45.96 -17.08 -21.56
CA SER A 409 -46.42 -18.33 -20.93
C SER A 409 -46.81 -19.46 -21.90
N HIS A 410 -46.83 -19.19 -23.21
CA HIS A 410 -47.12 -20.15 -24.28
C HIS A 410 -46.01 -20.19 -25.36
N ALA A 411 -44.86 -19.54 -25.16
CA ALA A 411 -43.78 -19.51 -26.14
C ALA A 411 -42.94 -20.81 -26.11
N ASN A 412 -42.68 -21.40 -27.28
CA ASN A 412 -41.81 -22.57 -27.38
C ASN A 412 -40.35 -22.20 -27.04
N SER A 413 -39.89 -22.57 -25.84
CA SER A 413 -38.52 -22.27 -25.38
C SER A 413 -37.39 -22.92 -26.21
N SER A 414 -37.68 -23.80 -27.17
CA SER A 414 -36.65 -24.36 -28.08
C SER A 414 -36.13 -23.36 -29.11
N ILE A 415 -36.79 -22.20 -29.32
CA ILE A 415 -36.36 -21.20 -30.31
C ILE A 415 -35.21 -20.30 -29.83
N TYR A 416 -34.89 -20.34 -28.53
CA TYR A 416 -33.87 -19.51 -27.89
C TYR A 416 -32.63 -20.31 -27.52
N SER A 417 -31.45 -19.69 -27.64
CA SER A 417 -30.19 -20.30 -27.25
C SER A 417 -30.10 -20.38 -25.73
N ASN A 418 -29.62 -21.51 -25.18
CA ASN A 418 -29.26 -21.60 -23.77
C ASN A 418 -27.92 -20.88 -23.56
N THR A 419 -27.97 -19.59 -23.26
CA THR A 419 -26.78 -18.75 -23.08
C THR A 419 -25.84 -19.34 -22.03
N SER A 420 -26.38 -19.73 -20.87
CA SER A 420 -25.61 -20.23 -19.73
C SER A 420 -24.69 -21.41 -20.07
N ILE A 421 -25.22 -22.49 -20.65
CA ILE A 421 -24.40 -23.66 -20.99
C ILE A 421 -23.34 -23.29 -22.05
N LEU A 422 -23.71 -22.44 -23.03
CA LEU A 422 -22.80 -22.02 -24.10
C LEU A 422 -21.67 -21.07 -23.63
N THR A 423 -21.79 -20.46 -22.44
CA THR A 423 -20.78 -19.57 -21.85
C THR A 423 -20.01 -20.20 -20.70
N ARG A 424 -20.67 -21.02 -19.86
CA ARG A 424 -20.02 -21.86 -18.84
C ARG A 424 -19.21 -23.00 -19.46
N GLY A 425 -19.62 -23.51 -20.61
CA GLY A 425 -18.93 -24.59 -21.34
C GLY A 425 -19.20 -25.99 -20.81
N PHE A 426 -20.08 -26.12 -19.81
CA PHE A 426 -20.54 -27.38 -19.23
C PHE A 426 -22.01 -27.26 -18.82
N GLY A 427 -22.68 -28.41 -18.71
CA GLY A 427 -23.95 -28.62 -18.04
C GLY A 427 -23.83 -29.69 -16.95
N GLY A 428 -24.98 -30.12 -16.40
CA GLY A 428 -24.98 -31.10 -15.30
C GLY A 428 -24.65 -32.54 -15.70
N GLY A 429 -24.70 -32.88 -16.98
CA GLY A 429 -24.43 -34.22 -17.50
C GLY A 429 -23.00 -34.46 -17.99
N ASP A 430 -22.16 -33.43 -18.04
CA ASP A 430 -20.74 -33.57 -18.41
C ASP A 430 -19.91 -34.06 -17.21
N ASP A 431 -18.76 -34.69 -17.45
CA ASP A 431 -17.92 -35.28 -16.40
C ASP A 431 -17.33 -34.23 -15.44
N ALA A 432 -17.29 -34.54 -14.14
CA ALA A 432 -16.68 -33.70 -13.10
C ALA A 432 -15.13 -33.82 -13.15
N ASN A 433 -14.53 -33.18 -14.16
CA ASN A 433 -13.11 -33.33 -14.50
C ASN A 433 -12.26 -32.05 -14.41
N ILE A 434 -10.93 -32.19 -14.42
CA ILE A 434 -9.99 -31.06 -14.30
C ILE A 434 -10.08 -30.04 -15.43
N THR A 435 -10.53 -30.44 -16.62
CA THR A 435 -10.70 -29.57 -17.81
C THR A 435 -11.97 -28.75 -17.75
N ASN A 436 -13.04 -29.28 -17.16
CA ASN A 436 -14.30 -28.59 -16.91
C ASN A 436 -14.15 -27.67 -15.71
N ILE A 437 -13.57 -26.49 -15.92
CA ILE A 437 -13.39 -25.50 -14.85
C ILE A 437 -14.70 -24.85 -14.43
N ALA A 438 -14.77 -24.49 -13.15
CA ALA A 438 -15.80 -23.66 -12.57
C ALA A 438 -15.81 -22.24 -13.15
N VAL A 439 -16.66 -22.02 -14.16
CA VAL A 439 -17.08 -20.68 -14.60
C VAL A 439 -18.56 -20.50 -14.33
N GLU A 440 -18.92 -19.40 -13.66
CA GLU A 440 -20.28 -18.87 -13.67
C GLU A 440 -20.41 -17.68 -14.62
N THR A 441 -21.59 -17.49 -15.18
CA THR A 441 -21.85 -16.45 -16.18
C THR A 441 -23.27 -15.88 -16.06
N GLY A 442 -23.38 -14.56 -16.12
CA GLY A 442 -24.65 -13.87 -15.97
C GLY A 442 -24.61 -12.42 -16.44
N VAL A 443 -25.74 -11.73 -16.25
CA VAL A 443 -25.87 -10.30 -16.47
C VAL A 443 -25.66 -9.52 -15.18
N VAL A 444 -25.14 -8.30 -15.33
CA VAL A 444 -25.07 -7.30 -14.28
C VAL A 444 -25.68 -6.01 -14.80
N MET A 445 -26.66 -5.48 -14.09
CA MET A 445 -27.10 -4.10 -14.27
C MET A 445 -26.16 -3.20 -13.45
N GLY A 446 -25.40 -2.34 -14.13
CA GLY A 446 -24.58 -1.31 -13.51
C GLY A 446 -25.42 -0.22 -12.85
N VAL A 447 -24.79 0.58 -11.99
CA VAL A 447 -25.48 1.66 -11.27
C VAL A 447 -26.08 2.68 -12.25
N ALA A 448 -27.36 2.97 -12.07
CA ALA A 448 -28.08 3.92 -12.88
C ALA A 448 -27.54 5.36 -12.76
N SER A 449 -27.63 6.11 -13.86
CA SER A 449 -27.18 7.50 -13.98
C SER A 449 -28.23 8.37 -14.69
N ARG A 450 -28.32 9.65 -14.32
CA ARG A 450 -29.18 10.61 -15.03
C ARG A 450 -28.45 11.16 -16.28
N PRO A 451 -29.14 11.30 -17.43
CA PRO A 451 -28.58 11.95 -18.62
C PRO A 451 -28.14 13.40 -18.41
N ASP A 452 -28.72 14.09 -17.41
CA ASP A 452 -28.43 15.48 -17.06
C ASP A 452 -27.27 15.65 -16.06
N GLY A 453 -26.61 14.56 -15.66
CA GLY A 453 -25.54 14.56 -14.65
C GLY A 453 -26.02 14.71 -13.21
N GLY A 454 -27.32 14.83 -12.96
CA GLY A 454 -27.90 14.95 -11.63
C GLY A 454 -27.63 13.72 -10.76
N SER A 455 -27.37 13.95 -9.47
CA SER A 455 -27.01 12.89 -8.52
C SER A 455 -28.16 12.43 -7.61
N ARG A 456 -29.20 13.26 -7.45
CA ARG A 456 -30.35 13.03 -6.55
C ARG A 456 -31.51 12.32 -7.27
N LEU A 457 -32.20 11.45 -6.53
CA LEU A 457 -33.40 10.72 -6.96
C LEU A 457 -34.63 11.66 -6.94
N ASP A 458 -34.74 12.51 -7.95
CA ASP A 458 -35.86 13.46 -8.06
C ASP A 458 -37.06 12.84 -8.81
N PRO A 459 -38.31 13.06 -8.35
CA PRO A 459 -39.53 12.67 -9.07
C PRO A 459 -39.54 13.20 -10.51
N GLY A 460 -40.08 12.41 -11.44
CA GLY A 460 -40.14 12.72 -12.87
C GLY A 460 -38.80 12.68 -13.63
N THR A 461 -37.68 12.35 -12.97
CA THR A 461 -36.37 12.31 -13.65
C THR A 461 -36.10 10.97 -14.33
N LYS A 462 -35.40 11.03 -15.47
CA LYS A 462 -35.04 9.88 -16.29
C LYS A 462 -33.67 9.33 -15.90
N TRP A 463 -33.54 8.02 -15.85
CA TRP A 463 -32.34 7.31 -15.46
C TRP A 463 -31.99 6.25 -16.51
N ASN A 464 -30.70 5.96 -16.69
CA ASN A 464 -30.18 4.90 -17.54
C ASN A 464 -29.17 4.04 -16.76
N ALA A 465 -29.37 2.72 -16.78
CA ALA A 465 -28.48 1.71 -16.22
C ALA A 465 -27.87 0.85 -17.35
N PRO A 466 -26.54 0.74 -17.46
CA PRO A 466 -25.89 -0.12 -18.46
C PRO A 466 -25.97 -1.60 -18.09
N ILE A 467 -26.15 -2.45 -19.11
CA ILE A 467 -26.11 -3.91 -18.97
C ILE A 467 -24.70 -4.41 -19.33
N TYR A 468 -24.11 -5.22 -18.45
CA TYR A 468 -22.87 -5.95 -18.67
C TYR A 468 -23.12 -7.46 -18.66
N SER A 469 -22.41 -8.19 -19.51
CA SER A 469 -22.28 -9.64 -19.44
C SER A 469 -21.00 -9.99 -18.68
N CYS A 470 -21.06 -10.93 -17.76
CA CYS A 470 -19.97 -11.28 -16.86
C CYS A 470 -19.67 -12.78 -16.90
N ALA A 471 -18.39 -13.14 -16.77
CA ALA A 471 -17.91 -14.49 -16.58
C ALA A 471 -16.88 -14.52 -15.45
N THR A 472 -17.12 -15.34 -14.43
CA THR A 472 -16.32 -15.42 -13.21
C THR A 472 -15.84 -16.84 -13.00
N ALA A 473 -14.53 -17.03 -12.82
CA ALA A 473 -13.95 -18.31 -12.44
C ALA A 473 -13.22 -18.23 -11.10
N MET A 474 -13.17 -19.35 -10.38
CA MET A 474 -12.47 -19.44 -9.10
C MET A 474 -11.02 -19.87 -9.28
N LYS A 475 -10.09 -19.16 -8.61
CA LYS A 475 -8.65 -19.35 -8.73
C LYS A 475 -8.00 -19.57 -7.37
N ALA A 476 -7.44 -20.75 -7.15
CA ALA A 476 -6.63 -21.06 -5.97
C ALA A 476 -5.14 -20.87 -6.28
N TYR A 477 -4.40 -20.23 -5.37
CA TYR A 477 -2.96 -19.99 -5.52
C TYR A 477 -2.28 -19.81 -4.14
N ILE A 478 -1.02 -19.40 -4.12
CA ILE A 478 -0.28 -19.06 -2.89
C ILE A 478 0.05 -17.57 -2.92
N MET A 479 -0.22 -16.87 -1.81
CA MET A 479 0.05 -15.44 -1.64
C MET A 479 1.11 -15.21 -0.56
N ASP A 480 2.03 -14.32 -0.86
CA ASP A 480 3.13 -13.86 -0.03
C ASP A 480 2.69 -12.67 0.83
N VAL A 481 2.16 -12.97 2.03
CA VAL A 481 1.65 -11.98 2.98
C VAL A 481 2.64 -11.68 4.11
N SER A 482 2.80 -10.38 4.41
CA SER A 482 3.60 -9.82 5.52
C SER A 482 2.73 -8.97 6.45
N PHE A 483 2.96 -9.10 7.75
CA PHE A 483 2.18 -8.46 8.81
C PHE A 483 3.06 -7.58 9.70
N LEU A 484 2.54 -6.42 10.09
CA LEU A 484 3.04 -5.63 11.20
C LEU A 484 2.23 -5.97 12.45
N TYR A 485 2.87 -6.00 13.62
CA TYR A 485 2.21 -6.25 14.90
C TYR A 485 2.75 -5.32 15.98
N ASN A 486 1.85 -4.64 16.68
CA ASN A 486 2.17 -3.63 17.70
C ASN A 486 1.84 -4.03 19.14
N GLY A 487 1.27 -5.21 19.38
CA GLY A 487 1.10 -5.76 20.72
C GLY A 487 -0.07 -5.25 21.56
N THR A 488 -0.85 -4.26 21.10
CA THR A 488 -1.76 -3.51 21.99
C THR A 488 -3.19 -4.07 22.16
N LYS A 489 -3.71 -4.86 21.20
CA LYS A 489 -5.12 -5.29 21.16
C LYS A 489 -5.34 -6.73 20.63
N GLY A 490 -4.39 -7.64 20.88
CA GLY A 490 -4.48 -9.01 20.36
C GLY A 490 -4.54 -9.02 18.82
N LEU A 491 -5.44 -9.80 18.22
CA LEU A 491 -5.52 -9.91 16.75
C LEU A 491 -5.80 -8.57 16.05
N ALA A 492 -6.56 -7.67 16.67
CA ALA A 492 -6.87 -6.34 16.13
C ALA A 492 -5.65 -5.39 16.06
N SER A 493 -4.47 -5.83 16.52
CA SER A 493 -3.18 -5.17 16.35
C SER A 493 -2.33 -5.73 15.21
N LEU A 494 -2.83 -6.70 14.44
CA LEU A 494 -2.14 -7.33 13.32
C LEU A 494 -2.57 -6.70 11.98
N GLU A 495 -1.67 -5.95 11.35
CA GLU A 495 -1.93 -5.23 10.09
C GLU A 495 -1.22 -5.92 8.92
N VAL A 496 -1.91 -6.17 7.81
CA VAL A 496 -1.28 -6.67 6.57
C VAL A 496 -0.61 -5.51 5.83
N THR A 497 0.72 -5.49 5.85
CA THR A 497 1.54 -4.45 5.20
C THR A 497 1.84 -4.75 3.73
N LYS A 498 1.84 -6.02 3.35
CA LYS A 498 2.09 -6.46 1.97
C LYS A 498 1.42 -7.81 1.70
N ALA A 499 0.83 -7.97 0.52
CA ALA A 499 0.23 -9.21 0.03
C ALA A 499 0.36 -9.28 -1.50
N GLU A 500 1.20 -10.18 -2.02
CA GLU A 500 1.44 -10.36 -3.47
C GLU A 500 1.41 -11.85 -3.85
N PRO A 501 1.08 -12.24 -5.11
CA PRO A 501 1.15 -13.64 -5.53
C PRO A 501 2.58 -14.19 -5.41
N ARG A 502 2.72 -15.43 -4.94
CA ARG A 502 4.04 -16.07 -4.84
C ARG A 502 4.60 -16.34 -6.24
N THR A 503 5.81 -15.83 -6.51
CA THR A 503 6.57 -16.15 -7.72
C THR A 503 7.49 -17.36 -7.49
N TYR A 504 7.76 -18.10 -8.58
CA TYR A 504 8.57 -19.32 -8.55
C TYR A 504 9.74 -19.20 -9.54
N THR A 505 10.96 -19.44 -9.08
CA THR A 505 12.18 -19.26 -9.88
C THR A 505 12.63 -20.50 -10.63
N THR A 506 12.04 -21.67 -10.33
CA THR A 506 12.44 -22.96 -10.89
C THR A 506 11.24 -23.91 -10.96
N ASN A 507 11.14 -24.77 -11.97
CA ASN A 507 10.03 -25.72 -12.10
C ASN A 507 9.87 -26.64 -10.87
N ALA A 508 10.97 -27.00 -10.20
CA ALA A 508 10.97 -27.80 -8.97
C ALA A 508 10.41 -27.09 -7.73
N THR A 509 10.17 -25.77 -7.78
CA THR A 509 9.49 -25.02 -6.70
C THR A 509 8.04 -24.70 -7.04
N ILE A 510 7.58 -24.94 -8.27
CA ILE A 510 6.17 -24.78 -8.67
C ILE A 510 5.33 -25.85 -7.96
N PRO A 511 4.23 -25.47 -7.27
CA PRO A 511 3.42 -26.41 -6.54
C PRO A 511 2.70 -27.41 -7.44
N LEU A 512 2.58 -28.65 -6.96
CA LEU A 512 1.73 -29.67 -7.54
C LEU A 512 0.30 -29.51 -7.01
N TRP A 513 -0.64 -29.26 -7.93
CA TRP A 513 -2.07 -29.28 -7.66
C TRP A 513 -2.66 -30.63 -8.04
N ALA A 514 -3.75 -31.01 -7.39
CA ALA A 514 -4.56 -32.16 -7.76
C ALA A 514 -6.04 -31.79 -7.82
N VAL A 515 -6.78 -32.50 -8.68
CA VAL A 515 -8.23 -32.65 -8.69
C VAL A 515 -8.53 -34.15 -8.65
N GLU A 516 -9.45 -34.55 -7.80
CA GLU A 516 -9.94 -35.93 -7.67
C GLU A 516 -10.65 -36.39 -8.95
N ASP A 517 -10.26 -37.54 -9.50
CA ASP A 517 -11.02 -38.21 -10.55
C ASP A 517 -12.13 -39.06 -9.93
N THR A 518 -13.36 -38.64 -10.21
CA THR A 518 -14.57 -39.17 -9.58
C THR A 518 -15.29 -40.20 -10.45
N GLY A 519 -15.08 -40.19 -11.77
CA GLY A 519 -15.90 -40.93 -12.72
C GLY A 519 -17.41 -40.60 -12.70
N MET A 520 -17.81 -39.43 -12.17
CA MET A 520 -19.20 -39.01 -12.01
C MET A 520 -19.50 -37.69 -12.76
N PRO A 521 -20.76 -37.44 -13.16
CA PRO A 521 -21.14 -36.18 -13.80
C PRO A 521 -21.16 -35.01 -12.80
N ILE A 522 -20.99 -33.79 -13.33
CA ILE A 522 -20.95 -32.52 -12.57
C ILE A 522 -22.18 -32.33 -11.68
N SER A 523 -23.38 -32.79 -12.08
CA SER A 523 -24.57 -32.68 -11.23
C SER A 523 -24.53 -33.58 -9.99
N ASP A 524 -23.85 -34.72 -10.05
CA ASP A 524 -23.84 -35.68 -8.94
C ASP A 524 -22.80 -35.31 -7.87
N VAL A 525 -21.61 -34.84 -8.23
CA VAL A 525 -20.48 -34.67 -7.31
C VAL A 525 -19.84 -33.27 -7.35
N SER A 526 -19.22 -32.86 -6.24
CA SER A 526 -18.23 -31.79 -6.22
C SER A 526 -16.85 -32.41 -5.89
N PRO A 527 -15.91 -32.49 -6.85
CA PRO A 527 -14.63 -33.19 -6.67
C PRO A 527 -13.68 -32.40 -5.76
N PHE A 528 -12.88 -33.11 -4.96
CA PHE A 528 -11.84 -32.48 -4.15
C PHE A 528 -10.73 -31.89 -5.05
N TRP A 529 -10.22 -30.73 -4.64
CA TRP A 529 -9.16 -30.00 -5.33
C TRP A 529 -8.20 -29.39 -4.29
N GLY A 530 -6.92 -29.28 -4.60
CA GLY A 530 -5.96 -28.75 -3.62
C GLY A 530 -4.50 -28.85 -4.02
N LEU A 531 -3.62 -28.62 -3.04
CA LEU A 531 -2.20 -28.97 -3.12
C LEU A 531 -2.00 -30.39 -2.63
N VAL A 532 -1.07 -31.11 -3.23
CA VAL A 532 -0.63 -32.43 -2.78
C VAL A 532 0.89 -32.48 -2.64
N ASP A 533 1.40 -33.49 -1.94
CA ASP A 533 2.83 -33.80 -1.95
C ASP A 533 3.27 -34.31 -3.32
N ASP A 534 4.49 -33.95 -3.73
CA ASP A 534 5.04 -34.21 -5.04
C ASP A 534 5.12 -35.71 -5.41
N LYS A 535 5.10 -36.61 -4.42
CA LYS A 535 5.01 -38.07 -4.64
C LYS A 535 3.72 -38.53 -5.33
N PHE A 536 2.66 -37.71 -5.33
CA PHE A 536 1.35 -38.07 -5.87
C PHE A 536 1.14 -37.70 -7.34
N GLU A 537 2.16 -37.19 -8.04
CA GLU A 537 2.09 -36.70 -9.45
C GLU A 537 1.68 -37.75 -10.50
N HIS A 538 1.73 -39.05 -10.15
CA HIS A 538 1.36 -40.16 -11.04
C HIS A 538 0.37 -41.12 -10.37
N THR A 539 -0.45 -40.62 -9.43
CA THR A 539 -1.46 -41.44 -8.72
C THR A 539 -2.67 -41.70 -9.63
N PRO A 540 -3.16 -42.94 -9.77
CA PRO A 540 -4.45 -43.19 -10.41
C PRO A 540 -5.58 -42.54 -9.58
N HIS A 541 -6.70 -42.22 -10.24
CA HIS A 541 -7.85 -41.52 -9.64
C HIS A 541 -7.56 -40.06 -9.17
N MET A 542 -6.50 -39.44 -9.71
CA MET A 542 -6.18 -38.02 -9.53
C MET A 542 -5.69 -37.42 -10.84
N TRP A 543 -6.20 -36.23 -11.20
CA TRP A 543 -5.58 -35.40 -12.23
C TRP A 543 -4.67 -34.37 -11.56
N THR A 544 -3.38 -34.39 -11.88
CA THR A 544 -2.38 -33.52 -11.23
C THR A 544 -1.74 -32.53 -12.21
N LEU A 545 -1.42 -31.33 -11.73
CA LEU A 545 -0.96 -30.22 -12.56
C LEU A 545 0.06 -29.34 -11.82
N ARG A 546 1.27 -29.19 -12.34
CA ARG A 546 2.28 -28.24 -11.84
C ARG A 546 2.09 -26.85 -12.45
N ARG A 547 1.43 -25.95 -11.72
CA ARG A 547 1.25 -24.53 -12.09
C ARG A 547 1.26 -23.65 -10.85
N GLU A 548 1.47 -22.34 -11.02
CA GLU A 548 1.42 -21.36 -9.92
C GLU A 548 0.03 -21.27 -9.25
N HIS A 549 -1.00 -21.69 -9.99
CA HIS A 549 -2.41 -21.62 -9.63
C HIS A 549 -3.21 -22.76 -10.26
N LEU A 550 -4.38 -23.03 -9.69
CA LEU A 550 -5.40 -23.94 -10.21
C LEU A 550 -6.70 -23.15 -10.42
N TYR A 551 -7.36 -23.31 -11.57
CA TYR A 551 -8.78 -22.95 -11.69
C TYR A 551 -9.60 -24.11 -11.14
N LEU A 552 -10.56 -23.81 -10.26
CA LEU A 552 -11.29 -24.86 -9.57
C LEU A 552 -12.12 -25.69 -10.57
N PRO A 553 -12.28 -27.01 -10.35
CA PRO A 553 -13.16 -27.83 -11.16
C PRO A 553 -14.62 -27.44 -10.96
N ALA A 554 -15.45 -27.66 -11.98
CA ALA A 554 -16.90 -27.63 -11.86
C ALA A 554 -17.40 -28.83 -11.04
N GLY A 555 -18.59 -28.69 -10.47
CA GLY A 555 -19.24 -29.70 -9.64
C GLY A 555 -20.65 -29.27 -9.23
N SER A 556 -21.32 -30.11 -8.44
CA SER A 556 -22.74 -29.97 -8.09
C SER A 556 -23.09 -28.62 -7.45
N ALA A 557 -22.15 -28.04 -6.69
CA ALA A 557 -22.27 -26.72 -6.06
C ALA A 557 -22.44 -25.55 -7.05
N PHE A 558 -22.03 -25.71 -8.32
CA PHE A 558 -22.05 -24.67 -9.36
C PHE A 558 -23.32 -24.70 -10.24
N LEU A 559 -24.34 -25.49 -9.87
CA LEU A 559 -25.55 -25.68 -10.69
C LEU A 559 -26.84 -25.12 -10.06
N GLY A 560 -26.75 -24.18 -9.13
CA GLY A 560 -27.94 -23.68 -8.42
C GLY A 560 -28.47 -24.60 -7.32
N SER A 561 -27.66 -25.59 -6.90
CA SER A 561 -27.94 -26.43 -5.73
C SER A 561 -27.65 -25.67 -4.42
N VAL A 562 -28.31 -24.52 -4.21
CA VAL A 562 -28.06 -23.61 -3.07
C VAL A 562 -28.30 -24.31 -1.72
N PHE A 563 -29.07 -25.42 -1.72
CA PHE A 563 -29.39 -26.22 -0.53
C PHE A 563 -29.36 -27.74 -0.77
N ARG A 564 -28.22 -28.31 -1.19
CA ARG A 564 -27.79 -29.55 -0.52
C ARG A 564 -27.38 -29.14 0.90
N LYS A 565 -28.30 -29.26 1.86
CA LYS A 565 -28.01 -28.98 3.28
C LYS A 565 -27.04 -30.03 3.86
N ASP A 566 -26.85 -31.11 3.10
CA ASP A 566 -26.51 -32.40 3.65
C ASP A 566 -25.01 -32.75 3.56
N ASP A 567 -24.20 -31.87 2.96
CA ASP A 567 -22.74 -31.96 2.99
C ASP A 567 -22.07 -30.79 3.76
N SER A 568 -20.84 -31.06 4.20
CA SER A 568 -19.89 -30.12 4.79
C SER A 568 -18.50 -30.23 4.13
N SER A 569 -18.49 -30.60 2.84
CA SER A 569 -17.29 -30.76 2.03
C SER A 569 -16.72 -29.39 1.59
N PRO A 570 -15.53 -28.99 2.04
CA PRO A 570 -14.99 -27.66 1.73
C PRO A 570 -14.69 -27.44 0.23
N ALA A 571 -14.60 -28.50 -0.56
CA ALA A 571 -14.42 -28.40 -2.01
C ALA A 571 -15.59 -27.71 -2.72
N ALA A 572 -16.82 -27.84 -2.18
CA ALA A 572 -18.03 -27.22 -2.71
C ALA A 572 -18.11 -25.71 -2.42
N ALA A 573 -17.58 -25.26 -1.28
CA ALA A 573 -17.84 -23.93 -0.72
C ALA A 573 -17.62 -22.74 -1.68
N PRO A 574 -16.52 -22.65 -2.46
CA PRO A 574 -16.32 -21.56 -3.42
C PRO A 574 -17.39 -21.51 -4.51
N GLY A 575 -17.93 -22.68 -4.88
CA GLY A 575 -18.95 -22.84 -5.91
C GLY A 575 -20.34 -22.50 -5.42
N THR A 576 -20.72 -22.94 -4.22
CA THR A 576 -21.99 -22.52 -3.62
C THR A 576 -22.07 -21.00 -3.50
N VAL A 577 -20.98 -20.34 -3.07
CA VAL A 577 -20.92 -18.87 -2.99
C VAL A 577 -20.93 -18.21 -4.37
N LEU A 578 -20.31 -18.82 -5.38
CA LEU A 578 -20.37 -18.31 -6.74
C LEU A 578 -21.77 -18.47 -7.37
N SER A 579 -22.50 -19.54 -7.02
CA SER A 579 -23.92 -19.72 -7.38
C SER A 579 -24.79 -18.67 -6.69
N MET A 580 -24.63 -18.47 -5.37
CA MET A 580 -25.32 -17.44 -4.58
C MET A 580 -25.07 -16.01 -5.13
N LEU A 581 -23.85 -15.71 -5.58
CA LEU A 581 -23.48 -14.42 -6.18
C LEU A 581 -24.36 -14.06 -7.39
N TYR A 582 -24.66 -15.04 -8.25
CA TYR A 582 -25.43 -14.86 -9.47
C TYR A 582 -26.92 -15.23 -9.34
N GLN A 583 -27.39 -15.66 -8.17
CA GLN A 583 -28.79 -16.07 -7.96
C GLN A 583 -29.50 -15.23 -6.90
N ASP A 584 -28.83 -14.95 -5.77
CA ASP A 584 -29.48 -14.32 -4.62
C ASP A 584 -28.87 -12.96 -4.24
N ALA A 585 -27.57 -12.74 -4.45
CA ALA A 585 -26.82 -11.65 -3.81
C ALA A 585 -27.29 -10.21 -4.14
N ALA A 586 -27.99 -9.99 -5.26
CA ALA A 586 -28.64 -8.71 -5.58
C ALA A 586 -30.13 -8.87 -5.95
N SER A 587 -30.75 -9.97 -5.51
CA SER A 587 -32.17 -10.26 -5.72
C SER A 587 -33.04 -9.61 -4.64
N ASP A 588 -34.30 -9.30 -4.96
CA ASP A 588 -35.34 -8.91 -4.00
C ASP A 588 -36.42 -10.00 -3.86
N SER A 589 -36.17 -11.20 -4.38
CA SER A 589 -37.16 -12.27 -4.48
C SER A 589 -37.63 -12.72 -3.10
N ALA A 590 -38.95 -12.69 -2.85
CA ALA A 590 -39.55 -13.25 -1.63
C ALA A 590 -39.34 -14.78 -1.48
N LEU A 591 -38.86 -15.44 -2.54
CA LEU A 591 -38.45 -16.85 -2.59
C LEU A 591 -36.96 -17.07 -2.26
N SER A 592 -36.13 -16.02 -2.34
CA SER A 592 -34.70 -16.11 -2.02
C SER A 592 -34.51 -16.34 -0.51
N PRO A 593 -33.47 -17.10 -0.11
CA PRO A 593 -33.27 -17.47 1.28
C PRO A 593 -32.95 -16.23 2.11
N LYS A 594 -33.78 -15.94 3.12
CA LYS A 594 -33.70 -14.78 4.03
C LYS A 594 -32.43 -14.69 4.89
N THR A 595 -31.45 -15.56 4.64
CA THR A 595 -30.13 -15.63 5.28
C THR A 595 -29.07 -14.80 4.58
N LEU A 596 -29.26 -14.42 3.30
CA LEU A 596 -28.33 -13.58 2.55
C LEU A 596 -28.73 -12.10 2.63
N VAL A 597 -27.75 -11.21 2.79
CA VAL A 597 -27.95 -9.75 2.72
C VAL A 597 -27.99 -9.30 1.26
N ASN A 598 -28.90 -8.39 0.91
CA ASN A 598 -28.95 -7.78 -0.42
C ASN A 598 -27.74 -6.83 -0.62
N TYR A 599 -26.78 -7.26 -1.44
CA TYR A 599 -25.60 -6.50 -1.86
C TYR A 599 -25.88 -5.50 -3.00
N GLY A 600 -27.09 -5.51 -3.54
CA GLY A 600 -27.59 -4.58 -4.55
C GLY A 600 -27.57 -3.12 -4.11
N GLY A 601 -27.63 -2.87 -2.80
CA GLY A 601 -27.59 -1.52 -2.21
C GLY A 601 -28.96 -0.89 -1.92
N GLY A 602 -30.06 -1.53 -2.36
CA GLY A 602 -31.43 -1.06 -2.12
C GLY A 602 -31.75 -0.84 -0.63
N THR A 603 -31.24 -1.73 0.23
CA THR A 603 -31.37 -1.67 1.69
C THR A 603 -30.13 -1.09 2.41
N ASN A 604 -29.03 -0.82 1.69
CA ASN A 604 -27.76 -0.36 2.24
C ASN A 604 -27.19 0.79 1.40
N TYR A 605 -27.56 2.01 1.74
CA TYR A 605 -27.18 3.21 0.98
C TYR A 605 -25.65 3.46 0.94
N PRO A 606 -24.85 3.25 2.01
CA PRO A 606 -23.39 3.25 1.92
C PRO A 606 -22.82 2.29 0.87
N LEU A 607 -23.43 1.10 0.70
CA LEU A 607 -23.03 0.13 -0.32
C LEU A 607 -23.40 0.59 -1.74
N PHE A 608 -24.61 1.13 -1.93
CA PHE A 608 -24.98 1.80 -3.18
C PHE A 608 -24.02 2.95 -3.53
N LEU A 609 -23.57 3.73 -2.54
CA LEU A 609 -22.56 4.77 -2.75
C LEU A 609 -21.17 4.20 -3.10
N LYS A 610 -20.77 3.02 -2.59
CA LYS A 610 -19.52 2.35 -3.03
C LYS A 610 -19.62 1.96 -4.51
N TRP A 611 -20.75 1.40 -4.94
CA TRP A 611 -20.99 1.07 -6.35
C TRP A 611 -21.09 2.31 -7.25
N LYS A 612 -21.81 3.37 -6.82
CA LYS A 612 -22.00 4.62 -7.59
C LYS A 612 -20.72 5.43 -7.78
N ARG A 613 -19.69 5.19 -6.96
CA ARG A 613 -18.36 5.80 -7.09
C ARG A 613 -17.41 5.05 -8.04
N MET A 614 -17.77 3.84 -8.48
CA MET A 614 -16.97 3.10 -9.44
C MET A 614 -17.09 3.70 -10.86
N PRO A 615 -16.03 3.61 -11.70
CA PRO A 615 -16.11 4.08 -13.08
C PRO A 615 -17.15 3.28 -13.87
N GLN A 616 -17.92 3.94 -14.75
CA GLN A 616 -18.94 3.32 -15.61
C GLN A 616 -18.30 2.58 -16.81
N ASN A 617 -17.41 1.64 -16.52
CA ASN A 617 -16.63 0.87 -17.48
C ASN A 617 -16.83 -0.65 -17.28
N SER A 618 -16.20 -1.47 -18.10
CA SER A 618 -16.30 -2.93 -17.99
C SER A 618 -15.50 -3.54 -16.82
N THR A 619 -14.66 -2.79 -16.11
CA THR A 619 -13.88 -3.30 -14.97
C THR A 619 -14.58 -3.11 -13.62
N ALA A 620 -15.45 -2.11 -13.47
CA ALA A 620 -16.22 -1.93 -12.24
C ALA A 620 -17.10 -3.14 -11.86
N PRO A 621 -17.87 -3.77 -12.78
CA PRO A 621 -18.59 -5.00 -12.48
C PRO A 621 -17.68 -6.15 -12.01
N GLN A 622 -16.44 -6.21 -12.50
CA GLN A 622 -15.48 -7.25 -12.13
C GLN A 622 -15.06 -7.12 -10.67
N THR A 623 -14.65 -5.91 -10.26
CA THR A 623 -14.30 -5.59 -8.88
C THR A 623 -15.50 -5.79 -7.95
N MET A 624 -16.69 -5.36 -8.37
CA MET A 624 -17.94 -5.50 -7.63
C MET A 624 -18.30 -6.98 -7.36
N LEU A 625 -18.27 -7.83 -8.38
CA LEU A 625 -18.48 -9.28 -8.25
C LEU A 625 -17.43 -9.94 -7.33
N ASN A 626 -16.15 -9.60 -7.50
CA ASN A 626 -15.07 -10.12 -6.66
C ASN A 626 -15.26 -9.72 -5.18
N LEU A 627 -15.67 -8.48 -4.91
CA LEU A 627 -15.91 -7.98 -3.54
C LEU A 627 -17.12 -8.64 -2.87
N ILE A 628 -18.23 -8.80 -3.59
CA ILE A 628 -19.44 -9.46 -3.05
C ILE A 628 -19.15 -10.95 -2.77
N TRP A 629 -18.51 -11.66 -3.71
CA TRP A 629 -18.08 -13.05 -3.48
C TRP A 629 -17.19 -13.17 -2.24
N THR A 630 -16.28 -12.21 -2.04
CA THR A 630 -15.34 -12.18 -0.91
C THR A 630 -16.04 -12.00 0.44
N ASP A 631 -17.06 -11.14 0.51
CA ASP A 631 -17.83 -10.90 1.74
C ASP A 631 -18.67 -12.12 2.14
N ILE A 632 -19.34 -12.74 1.17
CA ILE A 632 -20.14 -13.96 1.39
C ILE A 632 -19.20 -15.11 1.79
N MET A 633 -18.07 -15.31 1.09
CA MET A 633 -17.11 -16.37 1.40
C MET A 633 -16.48 -16.20 2.79
N ALA A 634 -16.21 -14.96 3.23
CA ALA A 634 -15.68 -14.70 4.57
C ALA A 634 -16.65 -15.09 5.71
N ASN A 635 -17.94 -14.94 5.47
CA ASN A 635 -19.00 -15.36 6.40
C ASN A 635 -19.27 -16.88 6.33
N TYR A 636 -19.13 -17.50 5.16
CA TYR A 636 -19.47 -18.91 4.96
C TYR A 636 -18.41 -19.89 5.46
N VAL A 637 -17.11 -19.56 5.35
CA VAL A 637 -16.00 -20.47 5.71
C VAL A 637 -14.94 -19.82 6.60
N MET A 638 -14.05 -20.66 7.12
CA MET A 638 -12.84 -20.28 7.87
C MET A 638 -11.70 -21.28 7.55
N GLY A 639 -10.45 -20.86 7.70
CA GLY A 639 -9.30 -21.77 7.73
C GLY A 639 -9.02 -22.24 9.16
N ALA A 640 -9.12 -23.54 9.43
CA ALA A 640 -8.88 -24.11 10.76
C ALA A 640 -7.38 -24.25 11.12
N ARG A 641 -6.49 -24.19 10.13
CA ARG A 641 -5.04 -24.46 10.31
C ARG A 641 -4.28 -23.28 10.88
N SER A 642 -3.70 -23.49 12.07
CA SER A 642 -2.75 -22.59 12.73
C SER A 642 -1.30 -22.79 12.23
N THR A 643 -0.39 -21.83 12.49
CA THR A 643 1.07 -22.06 12.32
C THR A 643 1.61 -23.13 13.27
N THR A 644 0.87 -23.43 14.34
CA THR A 644 1.17 -24.48 15.33
C THR A 644 0.73 -25.88 14.88
N GLY A 645 0.22 -26.04 13.66
CA GLY A 645 -0.03 -27.32 12.99
C GLY A 645 -1.26 -28.10 13.45
N GLY A 646 -1.83 -27.78 14.62
CA GLY A 646 -3.08 -28.36 15.11
C GLY A 646 -4.34 -27.64 14.59
N ALA A 647 -5.47 -28.35 14.67
CA ALA A 647 -6.80 -27.74 14.61
C ALA A 647 -7.06 -26.89 15.87
N VAL A 648 -7.95 -25.89 15.75
CA VAL A 648 -8.11 -24.76 16.68
C VAL A 648 -8.20 -25.18 18.15
N ASP A 649 -9.05 -26.16 18.47
CA ASP A 649 -9.36 -26.52 19.86
C ASP A 649 -8.14 -27.12 20.61
N ASN A 650 -7.30 -27.88 19.90
CA ASN A 650 -6.05 -28.42 20.40
C ASN A 650 -4.87 -27.42 20.34
N ALA A 651 -5.02 -26.28 19.65
CA ALA A 651 -3.94 -25.32 19.43
C ALA A 651 -3.72 -24.33 20.61
N THR A 652 -4.64 -24.26 21.57
CA THR A 652 -4.66 -23.28 22.66
C THR A 652 -3.38 -23.23 23.51
N SER A 653 -2.73 -24.38 23.72
CA SER A 653 -1.47 -24.52 24.49
C SER A 653 -0.24 -24.84 23.63
N ALA A 654 -0.39 -24.95 22.31
CA ALA A 654 0.70 -25.31 21.41
C ALA A 654 1.51 -24.06 21.02
N THR A 655 2.81 -24.04 21.33
CA THR A 655 3.72 -22.98 20.88
C THR A 655 4.55 -23.43 19.67
N THR A 656 4.89 -22.52 18.76
CA THR A 656 5.74 -22.84 17.60
C THR A 656 6.71 -21.72 17.27
N ARG A 657 7.95 -22.09 16.91
CA ARG A 657 9.05 -21.16 16.64
C ARG A 657 9.03 -20.67 15.21
N VAL A 658 8.58 -19.45 15.00
CA VAL A 658 8.59 -18.78 13.69
C VAL A 658 9.71 -17.75 13.64
N ARG A 659 10.33 -17.61 12.47
CA ARG A 659 11.40 -16.62 12.23
C ARG A 659 10.77 -15.25 11.93
N VAL A 660 11.09 -14.25 12.75
CA VAL A 660 10.57 -12.87 12.66
C VAL A 660 11.68 -11.85 12.60
N HIS A 661 11.41 -10.66 12.07
CA HIS A 661 12.38 -9.56 12.05
C HIS A 661 12.05 -8.56 13.16
N LYS A 662 13.01 -8.35 14.08
CA LYS A 662 12.85 -7.35 15.14
C LYS A 662 13.01 -5.94 14.56
N PHE A 663 11.96 -5.13 14.59
CA PHE A 663 12.13 -3.69 14.43
C PHE A 663 13.02 -3.14 15.55
N ARG A 664 13.98 -2.28 15.19
CA ARG A 664 14.91 -1.63 16.10
C ARG A 664 15.04 -0.16 15.75
N ASP A 665 14.98 0.70 16.77
CA ASP A 665 15.32 2.11 16.66
C ASP A 665 16.80 2.26 16.30
N THR A 666 17.04 2.94 15.18
CA THR A 666 18.38 3.28 14.70
C THR A 666 18.46 4.78 14.50
N ILE A 667 19.50 5.40 15.05
CA ILE A 667 19.84 6.78 14.72
C ILE A 667 20.47 6.74 13.33
N LYS A 668 19.87 7.47 12.39
CA LYS A 668 20.38 7.66 11.04
C LYS A 668 20.86 9.10 10.88
N TYR A 669 21.73 9.29 9.89
CA TYR A 669 22.28 10.60 9.55
C TYR A 669 21.92 10.95 8.09
N ASP A 670 21.31 12.11 7.86
CA ASP A 670 21.12 12.65 6.52
C ASP A 670 22.40 13.39 6.07
N ILE A 671 23.10 12.79 5.12
CA ILE A 671 24.41 13.26 4.64
C ILE A 671 24.39 14.69 4.07
N ARG A 672 23.22 15.22 3.69
CA ARG A 672 23.07 16.61 3.21
C ARG A 672 23.53 17.63 4.26
N TYR A 673 23.32 17.33 5.54
CA TYR A 673 23.73 18.20 6.66
C TYR A 673 25.23 18.10 6.98
N ALA A 674 25.95 17.08 6.48
CA ALA A 674 27.40 16.97 6.62
C ALA A 674 28.18 17.74 5.56
N ILE A 675 27.55 18.19 4.46
CA ILE A 675 28.25 18.86 3.34
C ILE A 675 29.09 20.07 3.82
N PRO A 676 28.59 21.00 4.66
CA PRO A 676 29.40 22.11 5.16
C PRO A 676 30.60 21.65 6.01
N ALA A 677 30.43 20.58 6.80
CA ALA A 677 31.47 20.04 7.67
C ALA A 677 32.60 19.38 6.86
N ILE A 678 32.25 18.66 5.78
CA ILE A 678 33.21 18.05 4.85
C ILE A 678 34.01 19.14 4.14
N VAL A 679 33.35 20.20 3.64
CA VAL A 679 34.00 21.34 2.98
C VAL A 679 34.95 22.06 3.93
N PHE A 680 34.54 22.35 5.18
CA PHE A 680 35.42 22.93 6.19
C PHE A 680 36.65 22.06 6.47
N SER A 681 36.45 20.74 6.64
CA SER A 681 37.52 19.80 6.94
C SER A 681 38.56 19.73 5.81
N ILE A 682 38.13 19.77 4.55
CA ILE A 682 39.03 19.85 3.38
C ILE A 682 39.89 21.12 3.44
N PHE A 683 39.29 22.30 3.64
CA PHE A 683 40.05 23.55 3.75
C PHE A 683 41.01 23.57 4.95
N TYR A 684 40.61 23.00 6.09
CA TYR A 684 41.46 22.87 7.26
C TYR A 684 42.67 21.95 7.01
N ILE A 685 42.47 20.80 6.36
CA ILE A 685 43.55 19.87 5.99
C ILE A 685 44.51 20.51 4.98
N ILE A 686 44.01 21.30 4.03
CA ILE A 686 44.85 22.07 3.09
C ILE A 686 45.68 23.12 3.84
N ALA A 687 45.08 23.90 4.75
CA ALA A 687 45.81 24.89 5.55
C ALA A 687 46.88 24.25 6.46
N LEU A 688 46.54 23.13 7.12
CA LEU A 688 47.44 22.40 8.02
C LEU A 688 48.60 21.74 7.26
N SER A 689 48.35 21.17 6.08
CA SER A 689 49.41 20.60 5.24
C SER A 689 50.34 21.67 4.66
N ILE A 690 49.81 22.84 4.25
CA ILE A 690 50.65 23.98 3.84
C ILE A 690 51.54 24.46 5.00
N ALA A 691 50.98 24.58 6.22
CA ALA A 691 51.74 24.95 7.41
C ALA A 691 52.85 23.92 7.73
N LEU A 692 52.54 22.63 7.65
CA LEU A 692 53.51 21.54 7.83
C LEU A 692 54.62 21.60 6.78
N VAL A 693 54.28 21.83 5.50
CA VAL A 693 55.24 21.99 4.41
C VAL A 693 56.14 23.22 4.63
N PHE A 694 55.62 24.34 5.14
CA PHE A 694 56.42 25.52 5.44
C PHE A 694 57.37 25.32 6.64
N LEU A 695 57.00 24.50 7.62
CA LEU A 695 57.88 24.08 8.71
C LEU A 695 58.97 23.13 8.19
N LEU A 696 58.61 22.10 7.41
CA LEU A 696 59.56 21.11 6.86
C LEU A 696 60.55 21.74 5.86
N LEU A 697 60.11 22.68 5.02
CA LEU A 697 60.97 23.46 4.12
C LEU A 697 61.76 24.57 4.85
N GLY A 698 61.64 24.70 6.18
CA GLY A 698 62.34 25.70 6.98
C GLY A 698 61.98 27.16 6.68
N LYS A 699 60.94 27.39 5.87
CA LYS A 699 60.43 28.72 5.46
C LYS A 699 59.70 29.44 6.58
N ALA A 700 59.12 28.68 7.52
CA ALA A 700 58.63 29.17 8.79
C ALA A 700 59.38 28.47 9.93
N ARG A 701 59.81 29.22 10.95
CA ARG A 701 60.45 28.66 12.15
C ARG A 701 59.77 29.20 13.41
N PHE A 702 59.54 28.34 14.41
CA PHE A 702 59.00 28.76 15.71
C PHE A 702 59.84 29.86 16.38
N GLN A 703 61.15 29.91 16.12
CA GLN A 703 62.03 31.00 16.56
C GLN A 703 61.66 32.35 15.91
N GLN A 704 61.33 32.38 14.62
CA GLN A 704 60.92 33.60 13.91
C GLN A 704 59.53 34.05 14.39
N LEU A 705 58.58 33.13 14.55
CA LEU A 705 57.25 33.43 15.10
C LEU A 705 57.36 34.01 16.52
N ARG A 706 58.18 33.39 17.39
CA ARG A 706 58.47 33.89 18.75
C ARG A 706 59.16 35.25 18.73
N MET A 707 60.09 35.50 17.80
CA MET A 707 60.75 36.80 17.64
C MET A 707 59.75 37.88 17.22
N LEU A 708 58.84 37.59 16.28
CA LEU A 708 57.79 38.51 15.86
C LEU A 708 56.83 38.82 17.01
N LEU A 709 56.25 37.79 17.65
CA LEU A 709 55.35 37.95 18.80
C LEU A 709 55.99 38.75 19.95
N ASN A 710 57.28 38.53 20.23
CA ASN A 710 58.03 39.32 21.21
C ASN A 710 58.19 40.79 20.78
N ARG A 711 58.38 41.08 19.49
CA ARG A 711 58.60 42.45 18.99
C ARG A 711 57.31 43.23 18.78
N THR A 712 56.17 42.55 18.60
CA THR A 712 54.84 43.16 18.46
C THR A 712 54.07 43.26 19.79
N SER A 713 54.69 42.99 20.94
CA SER A 713 54.04 43.17 22.25
C SER A 713 54.18 44.61 22.74
N VAL A 714 53.06 45.22 23.14
CA VAL A 714 52.90 46.68 23.36
C VAL A 714 53.97 47.27 24.28
N GLY A 715 54.08 46.80 25.53
CA GLY A 715 55.05 47.35 26.48
C GLY A 715 56.50 47.17 26.04
N ARG A 716 56.79 46.13 25.26
CA ARG A 716 58.13 45.93 24.68
C ARG A 716 58.43 46.91 23.56
N ALA A 717 57.47 47.17 22.67
CA ALA A 717 57.61 48.19 21.62
C ALA A 717 57.90 49.57 22.24
N VAL A 718 57.11 49.97 23.24
CA VAL A 718 57.32 51.22 23.98
C VAL A 718 58.70 51.25 24.67
N SER A 719 59.13 50.17 25.34
CA SER A 719 60.47 50.13 25.97
C SER A 719 61.62 50.23 24.95
N VAL A 720 61.43 49.78 23.70
CA VAL A 720 62.45 49.89 22.64
C VAL A 720 62.55 51.31 22.09
N GLU A 721 61.43 52.02 21.99
CA GLU A 721 61.36 53.43 21.57
C GLU A 721 61.88 54.37 22.69
N ARG A 722 61.52 54.10 23.95
CA ARG A 722 61.92 54.94 25.10
C ARG A 722 63.42 54.83 25.45
N TYR A 723 64.06 53.71 25.09
CA TYR A 723 65.50 53.46 25.28
C TYR A 723 66.24 53.34 23.93
N GLU A 724 65.96 54.26 23.01
CA GLU A 724 66.64 54.37 21.71
C GLU A 724 68.18 54.27 21.85
N GLY A 725 68.77 53.41 21.02
CA GLY A 725 70.21 53.11 21.04
C GLY A 725 70.60 51.82 21.77
N VAL A 726 69.78 51.29 22.70
CA VAL A 726 70.08 50.04 23.43
C VAL A 726 69.55 48.82 22.66
N SER A 727 70.38 48.26 21.78
CA SER A 727 70.03 47.11 20.92
C SER A 727 69.62 45.82 21.66
N ASP A 728 69.99 45.71 22.94
CA ASP A 728 69.67 44.56 23.81
C ASP A 728 68.17 44.50 24.19
N VAL A 729 67.45 45.62 24.23
CA VAL A 729 66.02 45.66 24.60
C VAL A 729 65.16 44.88 23.58
N ALA A 730 65.42 45.08 22.30
CA ALA A 730 64.69 44.48 21.16
C ALA A 730 65.12 43.04 20.80
N THR A 731 66.14 42.51 21.48
CA THR A 731 66.76 41.20 21.17
C THR A 731 66.86 40.25 22.37
N SER A 732 66.81 40.79 23.60
CA SER A 732 66.85 40.06 24.87
C SER A 732 65.84 38.89 24.95
N SER A 733 66.19 37.87 25.73
CA SER A 733 65.22 36.81 26.06
C SER A 733 64.06 37.37 26.88
N THR A 734 62.86 36.80 26.75
CA THR A 734 61.66 37.25 27.48
C THR A 734 61.90 37.29 29.01
N LYS A 735 62.70 36.36 29.56
CA LYS A 735 63.07 36.37 30.98
C LYS A 735 63.98 37.54 31.37
N LYS A 736 64.93 37.91 30.51
CA LYS A 736 65.84 39.05 30.75
C LYS A 736 65.06 40.37 30.70
N TRP A 737 64.27 40.58 29.64
CA TRP A 737 63.45 41.80 29.51
C TRP A 737 62.44 41.99 30.65
N ILE A 738 61.83 40.91 31.16
CA ILE A 738 60.95 40.96 32.35
C ILE A 738 61.67 41.50 33.59
N VAL A 739 62.95 41.18 33.77
CA VAL A 739 63.76 41.65 34.92
C VAL A 739 64.29 43.05 34.69
N ASP A 740 64.77 43.35 33.49
CA ASP A 740 65.49 44.59 33.18
C ASP A 740 64.56 45.78 32.88
N TYR A 741 63.36 45.52 32.34
CA TYR A 741 62.41 46.55 31.84
C TYR A 741 60.93 46.25 32.15
N GLY A 742 60.62 45.10 32.75
CA GLY A 742 59.24 44.62 32.86
C GLY A 742 58.35 45.39 33.84
N ASP A 743 58.97 46.00 34.85
CA ASP A 743 58.34 46.82 35.90
C ASP A 743 58.27 48.31 35.54
N GLU A 744 58.66 48.69 34.31
CA GLU A 744 58.59 50.06 33.82
C GLU A 744 57.13 50.54 33.74
N ASP A 745 56.80 51.63 34.42
CA ASP A 745 55.46 52.23 34.36
C ASP A 745 55.20 52.97 33.04
N ILE A 746 54.09 52.60 32.41
CA ILE A 746 53.59 53.18 31.16
C ILE A 746 52.20 53.75 31.44
N GLY A 747 52.08 55.07 31.32
CA GLY A 747 50.81 55.79 31.43
C GLY A 747 50.12 55.97 30.09
N ILE A 748 48.91 55.44 29.91
CA ILE A 748 48.05 55.69 28.76
C ILE A 748 46.87 56.56 29.23
N ARG A 749 46.97 57.88 29.00
CA ARG A 749 45.95 58.85 29.40
C ARG A 749 44.61 58.55 28.70
N LYS A 750 43.59 58.14 29.45
CA LYS A 750 42.21 58.07 28.97
C LYS A 750 41.67 59.50 28.86
N SER A 751 41.66 60.08 27.65
CA SER A 751 41.16 61.43 27.42
C SER A 751 39.65 61.50 27.69
N THR A 752 39.29 62.07 28.83
CA THR A 752 37.88 62.33 29.18
C THR A 752 37.31 63.35 28.20
N LEU A 753 36.15 63.04 27.60
CA LEU A 753 35.41 63.94 26.71
C LEU A 753 34.77 65.08 27.51
N GLN A 754 35.61 66.03 27.93
CA GLN A 754 35.20 67.18 28.72
C GLN A 754 34.53 68.22 27.82
N ARG A 755 33.22 68.39 28.01
CA ARG A 755 32.35 69.27 27.22
C ARG A 755 32.23 70.64 27.89
N ASP A 756 33.22 71.50 27.67
CA ASP A 756 33.20 72.89 28.14
C ASP A 756 32.77 73.88 27.05
N GLN A 757 32.28 75.05 27.48
CA GLN A 757 31.71 76.09 26.63
C GLN A 757 32.66 77.29 26.44
N THR A 758 32.63 77.84 25.23
CA THR A 758 33.05 79.18 24.74
C THR A 758 33.10 80.36 25.72
N PRO A 759 33.79 81.49 25.43
CA PRO A 759 34.84 81.77 24.41
C PRO A 759 35.98 82.74 24.91
N GLN A 760 36.66 83.44 23.97
CA GLN A 760 37.64 84.57 24.12
C GLN A 760 39.08 84.18 24.56
N GLU A 761 40.17 84.81 24.10
CA GLU A 761 40.35 85.83 23.04
C GLU A 761 41.79 85.90 22.44
N ASN A 762 41.90 86.45 21.21
CA ASN A 762 42.99 87.23 20.60
C ASN A 762 44.45 86.72 20.42
N MET A 763 44.93 86.90 19.18
CA MET A 763 46.32 87.19 18.73
C MET A 763 47.39 86.06 18.89
N GLU A 764 48.43 85.95 18.04
CA GLU A 764 48.94 86.89 17.04
C GLU A 764 49.53 86.24 15.74
N SER A 765 49.61 87.07 14.70
CA SER A 765 50.25 86.98 13.37
C SER A 765 51.48 86.05 13.14
N GLY A 766 51.62 85.50 11.91
CA GLY A 766 52.90 84.92 11.43
C GLY A 766 52.88 84.12 10.11
N THR A 767 53.08 84.75 8.96
CA THR A 767 53.28 84.13 7.62
C THR A 767 54.33 84.94 6.81
N PRO A 768 54.83 84.53 5.61
CA PRO A 768 54.82 83.22 4.94
C PRO A 768 56.22 82.80 4.35
N ALA A 769 56.30 81.65 3.69
CA ALA A 769 57.10 81.30 2.47
C ALA A 769 57.50 79.80 2.48
N ALA A 770 57.44 78.93 1.46
CA ALA A 770 57.18 78.94 0.01
C ALA A 770 58.41 78.50 -0.84
N SER A 771 58.36 77.28 -1.41
CA SER A 771 58.94 76.96 -2.74
C SER A 771 58.65 75.52 -3.21
N LYS A 772 58.11 75.40 -4.43
CA LYS A 772 58.32 74.31 -5.41
C LYS A 772 59.59 74.66 -6.24
N PRO A 773 60.21 73.83 -7.14
CA PRO A 773 59.49 72.97 -8.11
C PRO A 773 60.20 71.77 -8.82
N LEU A 774 59.42 71.13 -9.72
CA LEU A 774 59.71 70.59 -11.08
C LEU A 774 60.66 69.38 -11.38
N MET A 775 60.10 68.44 -12.19
CA MET A 775 60.66 67.74 -13.38
C MET A 775 61.92 66.82 -13.22
N GLN A 776 62.32 65.95 -14.18
CA GLN A 776 61.88 65.57 -15.56
C GLN A 776 62.22 64.06 -15.79
N GLN A 777 61.37 63.16 -16.34
CA GLN A 777 61.01 62.85 -17.76
C GLN A 777 61.96 61.85 -18.50
N GLY A 778 61.39 61.06 -19.43
CA GLY A 778 62.05 60.00 -20.24
C GLY A 778 61.38 58.63 -20.02
N SER A 779 60.58 58.03 -20.90
CA SER A 779 60.32 58.14 -22.36
C SER A 779 61.31 57.38 -23.28
N GLU A 780 60.91 56.80 -24.42
CA GLU A 780 59.57 56.82 -25.08
C GLU A 780 58.68 55.60 -24.69
N GLU A 781 58.23 54.57 -25.45
CA GLU A 781 58.31 54.14 -26.87
C GLU A 781 57.08 53.23 -27.20
N GLU A 782 56.98 52.59 -28.38
CA GLU A 782 55.72 52.58 -29.16
C GLU A 782 55.25 51.22 -29.77
N SER A 783 54.16 51.25 -30.57
CA SER A 783 53.47 50.18 -31.37
C SER A 783 52.36 49.39 -30.63
N GLU A 784 51.07 49.80 -30.72
CA GLU A 784 50.06 49.55 -31.80
C GLU A 784 49.43 48.13 -31.79
N ARG A 785 48.11 47.90 -32.02
CA ARG A 785 47.02 48.77 -32.55
C ARG A 785 45.60 48.34 -32.06
N LEU A 786 44.69 49.33 -32.01
CA LEU A 786 43.21 49.40 -32.18
C LEU A 786 42.34 48.11 -32.28
N SER A 787 41.05 48.06 -31.92
CA SER A 787 40.02 48.98 -31.31
C SER A 787 38.75 48.14 -30.97
N ASP A 788 37.52 48.56 -30.60
CA ASP A 788 36.70 49.80 -30.44
C ASP A 788 35.74 49.60 -29.22
N VAL A 789 35.19 50.58 -28.48
CA VAL A 789 34.14 51.63 -28.71
C VAL A 789 32.72 51.04 -28.99
N ASP A 790 31.76 50.99 -28.05
CA ASP A 790 30.83 52.04 -27.48
C ASP A 790 29.74 52.50 -28.49
N GLU A 791 28.52 53.00 -28.19
CA GLU A 791 27.82 53.53 -26.98
C GLU A 791 26.28 53.52 -27.28
N THR A 792 25.28 53.37 -26.36
CA THR A 792 24.39 54.44 -25.81
C THR A 792 23.00 53.92 -25.30
N HIS A 793 22.41 54.60 -24.30
CA HIS A 793 21.01 55.09 -24.06
C HIS A 793 19.74 54.44 -24.76
N GLU A 794 18.46 54.55 -24.30
CA GLU A 794 17.79 55.03 -23.05
C GLU A 794 16.23 54.79 -23.09
N SER A 795 15.54 54.94 -21.95
CA SER A 795 14.08 55.18 -21.73
C SER A 795 13.00 54.13 -22.06
N ALA A 796 12.29 53.77 -20.99
CA ALA A 796 11.02 53.06 -20.86
C ALA A 796 9.79 53.60 -21.66
N ARG A 797 8.78 52.73 -21.89
CA ARG A 797 7.39 52.86 -21.34
C ARG A 797 6.43 51.71 -21.71
N ASP A 798 5.45 51.51 -20.81
CA ASP A 798 4.03 51.13 -20.96
C ASP A 798 3.56 50.25 -22.16
N GLY A 799 2.81 49.17 -21.86
CA GLY A 799 2.00 48.44 -22.85
C GLY A 799 1.46 47.10 -22.34
N ALA A 800 0.15 46.99 -22.12
CA ALA A 800 -0.55 45.72 -21.89
C ALA A 800 -1.30 45.27 -23.16
N GLY A 801 -1.42 43.97 -23.39
CA GLY A 801 -2.15 43.41 -24.54
C GLY A 801 -2.27 41.89 -24.46
N ASP A 802 -3.51 41.40 -24.58
CA ASP A 802 -3.89 39.99 -24.43
C ASP A 802 -3.55 39.07 -25.62
N ALA A 803 -3.77 37.77 -25.37
CA ALA A 803 -4.39 36.78 -26.25
C ALA A 803 -3.54 35.82 -27.10
N ASP A 804 -3.90 34.55 -26.91
CA ASP A 804 -4.09 33.45 -27.87
C ASP A 804 -2.94 32.83 -28.69
N ALA A 805 -2.88 31.50 -28.54
CA ALA A 805 -2.62 30.49 -29.59
C ALA A 805 -1.19 30.38 -30.17
N GLU A 806 -0.73 29.21 -30.65
CA GLU A 806 -1.35 27.88 -30.77
C GLU A 806 -0.27 26.76 -30.71
N THR A 807 -0.69 25.52 -30.51
CA THR A 807 -0.08 24.23 -30.95
C THR A 807 1.46 24.07 -30.99
N ILE A 808 1.99 23.19 -30.12
CA ILE A 808 2.64 21.89 -30.47
C ILE A 808 2.64 20.98 -29.23
#